data_AF-A0A8B3NZB0-F1
#
_entry.id   AF-A0A8B3NZB0-F1
#
_cell.length_a   1.000
_cell.length_b   1.000
_cell.length_c   1.000
_cell.angle_alpha   90.00
_cell.angle_beta   90.00
_cell.angle_gamma   90.00
#
_symmetry.space_group_name_H-M   'P 1'
#
loop_
_entity.id
_entity.type
_entity.pdbx_description
1 polymer ?
#
loop_
_entity_poly.entity_id
_entity_poly.type
_entity_poly.pdbx_seq_one_letter_code
_entity_poly.pdbx_strand_id
1 'polypeptide(L)'
;MADPTLTVTRSDNGTATFSYVNGSVTKTFSGYWDDATPWKSGTYNAAFKNHKGDGIAAFQVLTPEGRGGINLHPGQDTRWSNGCLVTDASNITFIYNNLGVDFVTQVKDVGFTKSALKIVVENDWDAYLKLESSTPWIEEGSDGKLTVSLGGNGGSNGLSKGVWVQISRDGGTASDGTDVIPLSGTTLSGHGKGWFYIPKGATSVDIPVKTVSDTKDDEGSETSAYKISAYLVENKFNTSTSYYQDKAKTLTAKSTDTTETITILDKPSILDKTVNASGGFEGYANTEQFSPGQTLSLFFDPYSIPDQMRIASSNGSVLVDTGFIGGTSYSTTFQVPQSSDGRVNMSVLTNNPGTAWEFSLSTVPIGPTATASIGSWTALLGELPHEEAVAISATAVVHVTQNETMQDEGNQPSVGLSFDVVADDVAAKGKTILWRVHTGEAGSVSDADFPAGTALQGTFTIPDDAEIGDVVYSHDFSDPLQDGISEGSELLRVGFFDADTLKPLSDSGGNPVVIEYTIGDGTTVVSPIVGTDGDDELTGVDDGDNISSGLGADKVKSLGGPDAIDLGAGDDDADGGGGDDTFYPGFGNDIIDGGSDVDRVIIPRLSSEVDIREQPDGSVLLIDNSAVPLGEKLLRNVEKVEFTDVSVDIDSGGSPGPDCPVVDRPGTQDGSAATDDVLTGPAFHNTFFVAEEGTSGHDRITNFAKDDVFATSKALFDSNGDGIITFGTNKLLDLDGPDAGIDTVSFDGLDAKKGLRFLGEGCDDVFVYATATVRPKGALEGRLGDDALAGDNPDAKANTFFFDTALDLNLGHDKITNFGGKDILVTTTQLFDSNNDGKIAFGPNHLLDLSGGLGGPGDPGSPGEVGDIAIKNTGGAAVTSLEFDGLVAHSGVNYYVYSGIGSAAGMDDLLFA
;
A
#
# COMPACT_ATOMS: atom_id res chain seq x y z
N MET A 1 5.95 -73.70 26.89
CA MET A 1 6.75 -72.47 27.09
C MET A 1 6.64 -71.67 25.82
N ALA A 2 6.53 -70.33 25.92
CA ALA A 2 6.59 -69.50 24.73
C ALA A 2 7.91 -69.75 23.99
N ASP A 3 7.88 -69.74 22.66
CA ASP A 3 9.10 -69.86 21.88
C ASP A 3 10.06 -68.73 22.27
N PRO A 4 11.35 -69.02 22.51
CA PRO A 4 12.37 -68.00 22.68
C PRO A 4 12.24 -66.90 21.62
N THR A 5 12.25 -65.65 22.06
CA THR A 5 12.03 -64.49 21.18
C THR A 5 13.21 -63.53 21.25
N LEU A 6 13.60 -63.00 20.11
CA LEU A 6 14.52 -61.88 19.99
C LEU A 6 13.77 -60.74 19.30
N THR A 7 13.35 -59.75 20.08
CA THR A 7 12.77 -58.52 19.54
C THR A 7 13.89 -57.61 19.05
N VAL A 8 13.73 -57.06 17.86
CA VAL A 8 14.65 -56.13 17.24
C VAL A 8 13.88 -54.85 16.96
N THR A 9 14.28 -53.77 17.61
CA THR A 9 13.69 -52.45 17.45
C THR A 9 14.69 -51.57 16.73
N ARG A 10 14.33 -51.07 15.54
CA ARG A 10 15.19 -50.19 14.75
C ARG A 10 15.19 -48.78 15.34
N SER A 11 16.37 -48.19 15.48
CA SER A 11 16.57 -46.84 16.02
C SER A 11 17.15 -45.88 14.98
N ASP A 12 16.88 -46.17 13.70
CA ASP A 12 17.41 -45.49 12.50
C ASP A 12 18.94 -45.45 12.33
N ASN A 13 19.40 -44.98 11.15
CA ASN A 13 20.81 -44.91 10.76
C ASN A 13 21.64 -46.21 10.89
N GLY A 14 20.98 -47.37 10.79
CA GLY A 14 21.62 -48.69 10.86
C GLY A 14 21.95 -49.16 12.26
N THR A 15 21.34 -48.55 13.28
CA THR A 15 21.39 -48.99 14.67
C THR A 15 20.11 -49.75 15.04
N ALA A 16 20.23 -50.72 15.94
CA ALA A 16 19.10 -51.45 16.47
C ALA A 16 19.32 -51.84 17.93
N THR A 17 18.21 -51.93 18.66
CA THR A 17 18.19 -52.51 20.00
C THR A 17 17.60 -53.91 19.93
N PHE A 18 18.27 -54.87 20.55
CA PHE A 18 17.89 -56.27 20.59
C PHE A 18 17.45 -56.63 22.01
N SER A 19 16.29 -57.28 22.15
CA SER A 19 15.79 -57.79 23.42
C SER A 19 15.47 -59.28 23.32
N TYR A 20 16.31 -60.12 23.95
CA TYR A 20 16.13 -61.56 24.01
C TYR A 20 15.28 -61.95 25.22
N VAL A 21 14.33 -62.86 25.02
CA VAL A 21 13.46 -63.43 26.05
C VAL A 21 13.32 -64.94 25.84
N ASN A 22 13.64 -65.74 26.87
CA ASN A 22 13.35 -67.17 26.93
C ASN A 22 12.93 -67.57 28.36
N GLY A 23 11.63 -67.78 28.59
CA GLY A 23 11.11 -67.98 29.94
C GLY A 23 11.38 -66.76 30.83
N SER A 24 12.12 -66.95 31.93
CA SER A 24 12.54 -65.87 32.84
C SER A 24 13.87 -65.22 32.46
N VAL A 25 14.57 -65.73 31.45
CA VAL A 25 15.86 -65.18 31.00
C VAL A 25 15.61 -64.05 30.02
N THR A 26 16.09 -62.85 30.36
CA THR A 26 16.00 -61.66 29.51
C THR A 26 17.35 -60.99 29.33
N LYS A 27 17.66 -60.47 28.14
CA LYS A 27 18.85 -59.64 27.91
C LYS A 27 18.60 -58.63 26.80
N THR A 28 18.88 -57.36 27.08
CA THR A 28 18.88 -56.28 26.08
C THR A 28 20.30 -55.88 25.73
N PHE A 29 20.57 -55.63 24.45
CA PHE A 29 21.86 -55.18 23.97
C PHE A 29 21.71 -54.38 22.67
N SER A 30 22.68 -53.52 22.40
CA SER A 30 22.74 -52.78 21.14
C SER A 30 23.35 -53.65 20.04
N GLY A 31 22.97 -53.34 18.81
CA GLY A 31 23.63 -53.88 17.63
C GLY A 31 23.35 -53.02 16.41
N TYR A 32 23.63 -53.57 15.26
CA TYR A 32 23.51 -52.91 13.98
C TYR A 32 22.54 -53.67 13.09
N TRP A 33 21.91 -52.88 12.23
CA TRP A 33 21.03 -53.36 11.21
C TRP A 33 21.66 -53.06 9.85
N ASP A 34 22.14 -54.10 9.20
CA ASP A 34 22.94 -54.03 7.97
C ASP A 34 22.06 -54.15 6.71
N ASP A 35 20.83 -53.61 6.75
CA ASP A 35 19.89 -53.61 5.62
C ASP A 35 19.33 -52.21 5.36
N ALA A 36 19.45 -51.70 4.13
CA ALA A 36 18.82 -50.44 3.73
C ALA A 36 17.31 -50.60 3.56
N THR A 37 16.85 -51.81 3.23
CA THR A 37 15.46 -52.06 2.87
C THR A 37 14.62 -52.36 4.12
N PRO A 38 13.51 -51.64 4.35
CA PRO A 38 12.64 -51.93 5.50
C PRO A 38 12.12 -53.36 5.46
N TRP A 39 12.02 -54.00 6.60
CA TRP A 39 11.33 -55.27 6.79
C TRP A 39 9.89 -54.97 7.17
N LYS A 40 9.00 -55.86 6.75
CA LYS A 40 7.64 -55.84 7.29
C LYS A 40 7.72 -56.08 8.81
N SER A 41 7.14 -55.19 9.60
CA SER A 41 7.02 -55.43 11.05
C SER A 41 6.26 -56.74 11.28
N GLY A 42 6.77 -57.59 12.17
CA GLY A 42 6.18 -58.92 12.39
C GLY A 42 7.13 -59.95 12.98
N THR A 43 6.61 -61.17 13.14
CA THR A 43 7.34 -62.29 13.73
C THR A 43 7.84 -63.26 12.66
N TYR A 44 9.15 -63.47 12.64
CA TYR A 44 9.86 -64.33 11.70
C TYR A 44 10.41 -65.57 12.39
N ASN A 45 10.45 -66.67 11.64
CA ASN A 45 11.13 -67.88 12.08
C ASN A 45 12.62 -67.75 11.78
N ALA A 46 13.49 -68.06 12.74
CA ALA A 46 14.90 -68.28 12.46
C ALA A 46 15.19 -69.78 12.20
N ALA A 47 16.32 -70.09 11.59
CA ALA A 47 16.90 -71.42 11.46
C ALA A 47 18.39 -71.34 11.80
N PHE A 48 18.98 -72.39 12.38
CA PHE A 48 20.42 -72.43 12.59
C PHE A 48 21.13 -72.64 11.25
N LYS A 49 22.22 -71.89 11.02
CA LYS A 49 23.04 -72.03 9.82
C LYS A 49 24.54 -72.06 10.16
N ASN A 50 25.24 -73.05 9.60
CA ASN A 50 26.71 -73.07 9.60
C ASN A 50 27.26 -72.25 8.44
N HIS A 51 28.19 -71.33 8.70
CA HIS A 51 28.93 -70.67 7.64
C HIS A 51 30.16 -71.53 7.29
N LYS A 52 30.14 -72.21 6.13
CA LYS A 52 31.30 -72.98 5.64
C LYS A 52 32.42 -72.00 5.26
N GLY A 53 33.36 -71.76 6.18
CA GLY A 53 34.59 -71.01 5.91
C GLY A 53 35.19 -70.28 7.11
N ASP A 54 34.36 -69.82 8.05
CA ASP A 54 34.78 -68.76 8.99
C ASP A 54 34.62 -69.14 10.48
N GLY A 55 33.99 -70.29 10.76
CA GLY A 55 33.92 -70.87 12.10
C GLY A 55 32.89 -70.23 13.06
N ILE A 56 32.06 -69.28 12.61
CA ILE A 56 31.06 -68.61 13.44
C ILE A 56 29.65 -69.06 13.05
N ALA A 57 28.87 -69.56 14.02
CA ALA A 57 27.50 -70.00 13.80
C ALA A 57 26.51 -68.83 13.85
N ALA A 58 25.55 -68.79 12.91
CA ALA A 58 24.59 -67.69 12.76
C ALA A 58 23.14 -68.23 12.74
N PHE A 59 22.18 -67.36 13.06
CA PHE A 59 20.76 -67.65 12.84
C PHE A 59 20.35 -67.08 11.49
N GLN A 60 19.85 -67.90 10.58
CA GLN A 60 19.25 -67.44 9.34
C GLN A 60 17.76 -67.14 9.56
N VAL A 61 17.33 -65.92 9.29
CA VAL A 61 15.92 -65.54 9.29
C VAL A 61 15.26 -66.09 8.02
N LEU A 62 14.15 -66.80 8.19
CA LEU A 62 13.34 -67.34 7.11
C LEU A 62 12.25 -66.32 6.78
N THR A 63 12.42 -65.59 5.69
CA THR A 63 11.48 -64.54 5.25
C THR A 63 10.47 -65.08 4.22
N PRO A 64 9.19 -64.68 4.27
CA PRO A 64 8.20 -65.01 3.23
C PRO A 64 8.40 -64.25 1.91
N GLU A 65 9.12 -63.13 1.92
CA GLU A 65 9.16 -62.13 0.84
C GLU A 65 10.27 -62.36 -0.19
N GLY A 66 10.85 -63.57 -0.26
CA GLY A 66 11.90 -63.90 -1.22
C GLY A 66 13.28 -63.29 -0.93
N ARG A 67 13.46 -62.56 0.18
CA ARG A 67 14.76 -62.09 0.69
C ARG A 67 15.53 -63.26 1.31
N GLY A 68 16.29 -63.99 0.49
CA GLY A 68 17.09 -65.11 0.97
C GLY A 68 18.30 -64.65 1.79
N GLY A 69 18.48 -65.19 3.01
CA GLY A 69 19.81 -65.26 3.63
C GLY A 69 20.15 -64.23 4.70
N ILE A 70 19.17 -63.54 5.28
CA ILE A 70 19.41 -62.64 6.42
C ILE A 70 19.92 -63.45 7.61
N ASN A 71 21.07 -63.05 8.18
CA ASN A 71 21.65 -63.74 9.33
C ASN A 71 21.79 -62.81 10.54
N LEU A 72 21.61 -63.37 11.74
CA LEU A 72 22.09 -62.78 12.98
C LEU A 72 23.48 -63.33 13.29
N HIS A 73 24.50 -62.48 13.32
CA HIS A 73 25.90 -62.88 13.50
C HIS A 73 26.75 -61.77 14.15
N PRO A 74 27.99 -62.07 14.59
CA PRO A 74 28.94 -61.05 15.00
C PRO A 74 29.75 -60.48 13.83
N GLY A 75 30.11 -59.19 13.87
CA GLY A 75 30.79 -58.45 12.78
C GLY A 75 32.20 -58.97 12.45
N GLN A 76 32.97 -58.52 11.45
CA GLN A 76 32.79 -57.64 10.29
C GLN A 76 32.65 -58.45 8.98
N ASP A 77 32.24 -59.71 9.09
CA ASP A 77 32.25 -60.61 7.96
C ASP A 77 30.95 -60.50 7.15
N THR A 78 30.80 -59.36 6.49
CA THR A 78 29.64 -59.05 5.66
C THR A 78 29.66 -59.77 4.32
N ARG A 79 30.66 -60.65 4.05
CA ARG A 79 31.00 -61.27 2.73
C ARG A 79 29.80 -61.76 1.89
N TRP A 80 28.62 -62.01 2.48
CA TRP A 80 27.39 -62.41 1.80
C TRP A 80 26.09 -61.85 2.42
N SER A 81 26.14 -60.79 3.25
CA SER A 81 24.98 -60.31 4.02
C SER A 81 24.09 -59.32 3.27
N ASN A 82 23.04 -59.83 2.64
CA ASN A 82 21.89 -59.02 2.24
C ASN A 82 20.98 -58.83 3.47
N GLY A 83 21.30 -57.84 4.31
CA GLY A 83 20.40 -57.41 5.39
C GLY A 83 20.58 -58.09 6.74
N CYS A 84 21.81 -58.30 7.19
CA CYS A 84 22.08 -58.99 8.46
C CYS A 84 21.76 -58.16 9.71
N LEU A 85 21.48 -58.87 10.79
CA LEU A 85 21.44 -58.36 12.14
C LEU A 85 22.81 -58.60 12.78
N VAL A 86 23.45 -57.55 13.28
CA VAL A 86 24.82 -57.65 13.77
C VAL A 86 24.89 -57.25 15.24
N THR A 87 25.52 -58.08 16.06
CA THR A 87 25.75 -57.81 17.49
C THR A 87 27.05 -58.44 17.93
N ASP A 88 27.60 -58.05 19.08
CA ASP A 88 28.83 -58.66 19.62
C ASP A 88 28.75 -60.19 19.74
N ALA A 89 29.89 -60.87 19.51
CA ALA A 89 30.01 -62.34 19.57
C ALA A 89 29.61 -62.93 20.93
N SER A 90 29.78 -62.15 22.00
CA SER A 90 29.35 -62.50 23.36
C SER A 90 27.81 -62.59 23.47
N ASN A 91 27.07 -61.75 22.73
CA ASN A 91 25.60 -61.78 22.70
C ASN A 91 25.08 -62.97 21.91
N ILE A 92 25.74 -63.32 20.80
CA ILE A 92 25.42 -64.53 20.04
C ILE A 92 25.65 -65.77 20.90
N THR A 93 26.80 -65.87 21.56
CA THR A 93 27.13 -66.99 22.48
C THR A 93 26.11 -67.11 23.60
N PHE A 94 25.66 -65.97 24.16
CA PHE A 94 24.61 -65.93 25.16
C PHE A 94 23.29 -66.53 24.65
N ILE A 95 22.86 -66.16 23.44
CA ILE A 95 21.61 -66.71 22.85
C ILE A 95 21.73 -68.23 22.69
N TYR A 96 22.86 -68.74 22.17
CA TYR A 96 23.07 -70.19 21.98
C TYR A 96 22.97 -70.99 23.28
N ASN A 97 23.69 -70.55 24.32
CA ASN A 97 23.69 -71.23 25.62
C ASN A 97 22.29 -71.29 26.21
N ASN A 98 21.48 -70.25 26.01
CA ASN A 98 20.12 -70.18 26.53
C ASN A 98 19.08 -70.88 25.63
N LEU A 99 19.43 -71.28 24.41
CA LEU A 99 18.62 -72.18 23.57
C LEU A 99 18.96 -73.67 23.78
N GLY A 100 20.01 -73.99 24.53
CA GLY A 100 20.42 -75.36 24.82
C GLY A 100 21.03 -76.11 23.63
N VAL A 101 21.65 -75.40 22.68
CA VAL A 101 22.25 -76.00 21.46
C VAL A 101 23.77 -76.17 21.65
N ASP A 102 24.28 -77.40 21.51
CA ASP A 102 25.72 -77.72 21.64
C ASP A 102 26.48 -77.42 20.33
N PHE A 103 27.45 -76.51 20.41
CA PHE A 103 28.18 -75.92 19.29
C PHE A 103 29.10 -76.90 18.54
N VAL A 104 29.55 -77.98 19.19
CA VAL A 104 30.70 -78.78 18.70
C VAL A 104 30.29 -79.97 17.81
N THR A 105 29.06 -80.47 17.91
CA THR A 105 28.69 -81.77 17.29
C THR A 105 27.59 -81.73 16.23
N GLN A 106 26.70 -80.72 16.20
CA GLN A 106 25.47 -80.81 15.38
C GLN A 106 25.46 -80.05 14.06
N VAL A 107 26.52 -79.32 13.71
CA VAL A 107 26.46 -78.35 12.61
C VAL A 107 27.02 -78.88 11.27
N LYS A 108 27.31 -80.18 11.14
CA LYS A 108 27.94 -80.73 9.91
C LYS A 108 27.02 -81.25 8.82
N ASP A 109 25.80 -81.77 9.08
CA ASP A 109 25.08 -82.51 8.00
C ASP A 109 23.53 -82.59 8.08
N VAL A 110 22.83 -81.63 8.67
CA VAL A 110 21.35 -81.70 8.74
C VAL A 110 20.67 -80.40 8.34
N GLY A 111 19.79 -80.49 7.34
CA GLY A 111 18.81 -79.45 7.04
C GLY A 111 17.88 -79.28 8.24
N PHE A 112 18.13 -78.26 9.06
CA PHE A 112 17.28 -77.91 10.19
C PHE A 112 15.98 -77.29 9.68
N THR A 113 14.86 -78.01 9.80
CA THR A 113 13.53 -77.58 9.34
C THR A 113 12.73 -76.78 10.38
N LYS A 114 13.29 -76.50 11.58
CA LYS A 114 12.68 -75.60 12.58
C LYS A 114 13.72 -75.15 13.62
N SER A 115 13.98 -73.85 13.78
CA SER A 115 14.55 -73.37 15.06
C SER A 115 13.44 -72.98 16.03
N ALA A 116 13.79 -72.95 17.32
CA ALA A 116 12.94 -72.46 18.41
C ALA A 116 13.03 -70.93 18.61
N LEU A 117 13.87 -70.21 17.87
CA LEU A 117 14.01 -68.76 18.01
C LEU A 117 13.06 -68.03 17.05
N LYS A 118 12.19 -67.19 17.61
CA LYS A 118 11.39 -66.20 16.89
C LYS A 118 12.12 -64.87 16.88
N ILE A 119 12.22 -64.23 15.72
CA ILE A 119 12.72 -62.86 15.63
C ILE A 119 11.53 -61.97 15.39
N VAL A 120 11.27 -61.04 16.31
CA VAL A 120 10.19 -60.06 16.20
C VAL A 120 10.82 -58.75 15.77
N VAL A 121 10.39 -58.20 14.65
CA VAL A 121 10.84 -56.89 14.17
C VAL A 121 9.75 -55.87 14.48
N GLU A 122 10.12 -54.83 15.21
CA GLU A 122 9.25 -53.74 15.64
C GLU A 122 9.83 -52.40 15.20
N ASN A 123 8.94 -51.43 14.95
CA ASN A 123 9.28 -50.07 14.52
C ASN A 123 10.16 -50.01 13.27
N ASP A 124 9.97 -50.96 12.34
CA ASP A 124 10.54 -50.83 10.99
C ASP A 124 9.46 -50.22 10.09
N TRP A 125 9.72 -48.98 9.70
CA TRP A 125 8.77 -48.13 8.99
C TRP A 125 8.84 -48.35 7.47
N ASP A 126 7.72 -48.12 6.79
CA ASP A 126 7.72 -48.10 5.33
C ASP A 126 8.57 -46.91 4.83
N ALA A 127 9.62 -47.23 4.07
CA ALA A 127 10.45 -46.29 3.34
C ALA A 127 10.53 -46.72 1.88
N TYR A 128 10.33 -45.79 0.96
CA TYR A 128 10.40 -46.03 -0.47
C TYR A 128 11.03 -44.83 -1.17
N LEU A 129 11.65 -45.06 -2.33
CA LEU A 129 12.27 -44.04 -3.15
C LEU A 129 11.20 -43.30 -3.94
N LYS A 130 11.25 -41.99 -3.91
CA LYS A 130 10.48 -41.10 -4.78
C LYS A 130 11.43 -40.33 -5.68
N LEU A 131 10.95 -39.99 -6.87
CA LEU A 131 11.59 -39.05 -7.75
C LEU A 131 10.65 -37.86 -7.88
N GLU A 132 11.15 -36.68 -7.53
CA GLU A 132 10.35 -35.45 -7.46
C GLU A 132 11.17 -34.32 -8.09
N SER A 133 10.50 -33.37 -8.73
CA SER A 133 11.10 -32.10 -9.12
C SER A 133 10.49 -30.96 -8.32
N SER A 134 11.31 -30.09 -7.73
CA SER A 134 10.81 -28.86 -7.10
C SER A 134 10.29 -27.86 -8.13
N THR A 135 10.79 -27.95 -9.36
CA THR A 135 10.44 -27.10 -10.49
C THR A 135 10.15 -28.01 -11.69
N PRO A 136 8.88 -28.18 -12.10
CA PRO A 136 8.50 -29.15 -13.14
C PRO A 136 8.91 -28.71 -14.55
N TRP A 137 9.63 -27.59 -14.69
CA TRP A 137 10.15 -27.07 -15.94
C TRP A 137 11.60 -26.58 -15.80
N ILE A 138 12.35 -26.63 -16.90
CA ILE A 138 13.73 -26.14 -17.03
C ILE A 138 13.84 -25.42 -18.38
N GLU A 139 14.39 -24.21 -18.40
CA GLU A 139 14.71 -23.56 -19.67
C GLU A 139 15.85 -24.25 -20.40
N GLU A 140 15.82 -24.21 -21.72
CA GLU A 140 16.87 -24.76 -22.55
C GLU A 140 18.21 -24.02 -22.34
N GLY A 141 19.30 -24.77 -22.20
CA GLY A 141 20.62 -24.24 -21.82
C GLY A 141 20.83 -23.97 -20.33
N SER A 142 19.81 -24.17 -19.49
CA SER A 142 19.88 -23.99 -18.03
C SER A 142 20.09 -25.31 -17.29
N ASP A 143 20.63 -25.21 -16.07
CA ASP A 143 20.80 -26.36 -15.17
C ASP A 143 19.58 -26.47 -14.25
N GLY A 144 18.88 -27.60 -14.27
CA GLY A 144 17.84 -27.93 -13.29
C GLY A 144 18.21 -29.11 -12.42
N LYS A 145 17.26 -29.56 -11.59
CA LYS A 145 17.48 -30.63 -10.62
C LYS A 145 16.29 -31.57 -10.51
N LEU A 146 16.60 -32.86 -10.36
CA LEU A 146 15.66 -33.87 -9.87
C LEU A 146 16.10 -34.27 -8.46
N THR A 147 15.16 -34.43 -7.55
CA THR A 147 15.44 -34.89 -6.20
C THR A 147 14.97 -36.33 -6.07
N VAL A 148 15.88 -37.22 -5.67
CA VAL A 148 15.49 -38.55 -5.17
C VAL A 148 15.34 -38.45 -3.68
N SER A 149 14.11 -38.64 -3.18
CA SER A 149 13.79 -38.55 -1.76
C SER A 149 13.31 -39.90 -1.21
N LEU A 150 13.28 -40.02 0.12
CA LEU A 150 12.68 -41.14 0.82
C LEU A 150 11.27 -40.76 1.29
N GLY A 151 10.26 -41.41 0.72
CA GLY A 151 8.87 -41.33 1.16
C GLY A 151 8.50 -42.39 2.21
N GLY A 152 7.34 -42.22 2.83
CA GLY A 152 6.79 -43.11 3.85
C GLY A 152 7.23 -42.76 5.28
N ASN A 153 6.59 -43.36 6.28
CA ASN A 153 6.78 -43.04 7.70
C ASN A 153 8.23 -43.23 8.20
N GLY A 154 9.06 -43.96 7.46
CA GLY A 154 10.48 -44.18 7.78
C GLY A 154 11.44 -43.31 7.01
N GLY A 155 10.97 -42.58 6.00
CA GLY A 155 11.81 -41.83 5.07
C GLY A 155 12.59 -40.69 5.73
N SER A 156 12.00 -40.05 6.75
CA SER A 156 12.62 -38.96 7.52
C SER A 156 13.88 -39.36 8.29
N ASN A 157 14.08 -40.67 8.53
CA ASN A 157 15.15 -41.17 9.39
C ASN A 157 16.36 -41.69 8.60
N GLY A 158 16.32 -41.61 7.27
CA GLY A 158 17.40 -42.02 6.37
C GLY A 158 17.63 -43.53 6.31
N LEU A 159 18.46 -43.95 5.34
CA LEU A 159 18.80 -45.38 5.16
C LEU A 159 20.03 -45.78 5.99
N SER A 160 20.04 -47.02 6.46
CA SER A 160 21.14 -47.61 7.26
C SER A 160 22.42 -47.86 6.46
N LYS A 161 22.33 -47.85 5.13
CA LYS A 161 23.42 -48.03 4.17
C LYS A 161 23.28 -47.01 3.05
N GLY A 162 24.39 -46.75 2.37
CA GLY A 162 24.34 -46.01 1.12
C GLY A 162 23.53 -46.78 0.07
N VAL A 163 22.74 -46.06 -0.70
CA VAL A 163 21.97 -46.63 -1.80
C VAL A 163 22.36 -45.93 -3.09
N TRP A 164 22.76 -46.73 -4.06
CA TRP A 164 22.97 -46.28 -5.42
C TRP A 164 21.66 -46.40 -6.18
N VAL A 165 21.16 -45.30 -6.72
CA VAL A 165 19.97 -45.28 -7.57
C VAL A 165 20.39 -45.05 -9.01
N GLN A 166 19.81 -45.83 -9.92
CA GLN A 166 19.98 -45.62 -11.35
C GLN A 166 18.74 -44.91 -11.86
N ILE A 167 18.97 -43.73 -12.43
CA ILE A 167 17.93 -42.97 -13.10
C ILE A 167 18.16 -43.09 -14.59
N SER A 168 17.09 -43.44 -15.29
CA SER A 168 17.07 -43.46 -16.75
C SER A 168 15.92 -42.61 -17.22
N ARG A 169 16.11 -41.96 -18.36
CA ARG A 169 15.01 -41.37 -19.10
C ARG A 169 14.01 -42.45 -19.51
N ASP A 170 12.72 -42.16 -19.40
CA ASP A 170 11.59 -43.06 -19.71
C ASP A 170 10.57 -42.42 -20.64
N GLY A 171 11.07 -41.73 -21.67
CA GLY A 171 10.25 -41.08 -22.68
C GLY A 171 10.17 -39.57 -22.51
N GLY A 172 9.08 -39.01 -23.01
CA GLY A 172 8.97 -37.59 -23.32
C GLY A 172 9.36 -37.31 -24.77
N THR A 173 9.12 -36.07 -25.22
CA THR A 173 9.35 -35.64 -26.60
C THR A 173 10.79 -35.19 -26.87
N ALA A 174 11.57 -34.85 -25.85
CA ALA A 174 12.94 -34.38 -26.03
C ALA A 174 13.87 -35.46 -26.63
N SER A 175 15.00 -35.06 -27.19
CA SER A 175 16.01 -35.90 -27.82
C SER A 175 17.34 -35.82 -27.06
N ASP A 176 18.00 -36.98 -26.92
CA ASP A 176 19.24 -37.09 -26.16
C ASP A 176 20.41 -36.44 -26.93
N GLY A 177 21.09 -35.50 -26.28
CA GLY A 177 22.25 -34.79 -26.81
C GLY A 177 21.93 -33.58 -27.69
N THR A 178 20.66 -33.36 -28.03
CA THR A 178 20.17 -32.14 -28.69
C THR A 178 19.44 -31.23 -27.70
N ASP A 179 18.56 -31.78 -26.85
CA ASP A 179 17.70 -30.96 -25.98
C ASP A 179 18.07 -31.21 -24.50
N VAL A 180 18.45 -32.46 -24.19
CA VAL A 180 18.95 -32.85 -22.86
C VAL A 180 20.31 -33.50 -22.94
N ILE A 181 21.20 -33.13 -22.04
CA ILE A 181 22.42 -33.90 -21.81
C ILE A 181 22.02 -35.15 -21.03
N PRO A 182 22.34 -36.36 -21.53
CA PRO A 182 22.08 -37.58 -20.79
C PRO A 182 22.69 -37.53 -19.38
N LEU A 183 21.90 -37.91 -18.39
CA LEU A 183 22.31 -37.91 -16.99
C LEU A 183 23.65 -38.63 -16.80
N SER A 184 24.66 -37.87 -16.40
CA SER A 184 26.02 -38.35 -16.25
C SER A 184 26.27 -38.77 -14.80
N GLY A 185 25.59 -39.83 -14.37
CA GLY A 185 25.83 -40.46 -13.07
C GLY A 185 27.20 -41.15 -13.01
N THR A 186 27.61 -41.56 -11.82
CA THR A 186 28.89 -42.24 -11.59
C THR A 186 28.93 -43.60 -12.29
N THR A 187 30.11 -43.98 -12.80
CA THR A 187 30.35 -45.34 -13.31
C THR A 187 30.62 -46.26 -12.13
N LEU A 188 29.72 -47.21 -11.89
CA LEU A 188 29.86 -48.21 -10.85
C LEU A 188 30.51 -49.47 -11.43
N SER A 189 31.65 -49.87 -10.87
CA SER A 189 32.39 -51.06 -11.32
C SER A 189 31.50 -52.30 -11.32
N GLY A 190 31.36 -52.97 -12.47
CA GLY A 190 30.50 -54.14 -12.64
C GLY A 190 29.01 -53.86 -12.92
N HIS A 191 28.56 -52.59 -12.86
CA HIS A 191 27.14 -52.21 -13.00
C HIS A 191 26.86 -51.08 -14.02
N GLY A 192 27.90 -50.51 -14.65
CA GLY A 192 27.75 -49.53 -15.73
C GLY A 192 27.65 -48.08 -15.26
N LYS A 193 27.15 -47.20 -16.13
CA LYS A 193 27.04 -45.74 -15.90
C LYS A 193 25.65 -45.35 -15.39
N GLY A 194 25.51 -44.10 -14.92
CA GLY A 194 24.21 -43.51 -14.56
C GLY A 194 23.75 -43.76 -13.13
N TRP A 195 24.69 -44.04 -12.21
CA TRP A 195 24.38 -44.29 -10.80
C TRP A 195 24.62 -43.05 -9.94
N PHE A 196 23.65 -42.74 -9.09
CA PHE A 196 23.69 -41.64 -8.13
C PHE A 196 23.67 -42.19 -6.71
N TYR A 197 24.44 -41.59 -5.80
CA TYR A 197 24.65 -42.13 -4.47
C TYR A 197 23.84 -41.34 -3.44
N ILE A 198 22.92 -42.02 -2.76
CA ILE A 198 22.27 -41.54 -1.54
C ILE A 198 23.14 -42.02 -0.37
N PRO A 199 23.82 -41.11 0.35
CA PRO A 199 24.65 -41.50 1.49
C PRO A 199 23.84 -42.18 2.59
N LYS A 200 24.50 -43.04 3.38
CA LYS A 200 23.93 -43.55 4.63
C LYS A 200 23.42 -42.37 5.48
N GLY A 201 22.17 -42.47 5.93
CA GLY A 201 21.49 -41.47 6.76
C GLY A 201 20.94 -40.25 6.02
N ALA A 202 21.21 -40.11 4.71
CA ALA A 202 20.56 -39.08 3.91
C ALA A 202 19.10 -39.44 3.64
N THR A 203 18.24 -38.43 3.62
CA THR A 203 16.80 -38.54 3.29
C THR A 203 16.49 -38.17 1.84
N SER A 204 17.41 -37.46 1.18
CA SER A 204 17.32 -37.12 -0.24
C SER A 204 18.69 -36.88 -0.87
N VAL A 205 18.74 -36.86 -2.20
CA VAL A 205 19.88 -36.40 -3.00
C VAL A 205 19.38 -35.67 -4.25
N ASP A 206 20.02 -34.55 -4.56
CA ASP A 206 19.76 -33.80 -5.79
C ASP A 206 20.63 -34.31 -6.94
N ILE A 207 20.02 -34.43 -8.10
CA ILE A 207 20.60 -34.95 -9.33
C ILE A 207 20.49 -33.87 -10.39
N PRO A 208 21.62 -33.34 -10.88
CA PRO A 208 21.59 -32.27 -11.85
C PRO A 208 21.07 -32.78 -13.19
N VAL A 209 20.10 -32.07 -13.74
CA VAL A 209 19.62 -32.23 -15.11
C VAL A 209 20.14 -31.04 -15.92
N LYS A 210 20.87 -31.32 -16.99
CA LYS A 210 21.40 -30.28 -17.88
C LYS A 210 20.63 -30.33 -19.18
N THR A 211 20.05 -29.21 -19.58
CA THR A 211 19.50 -29.04 -20.93
C THR A 211 20.61 -28.51 -21.85
N VAL A 212 20.52 -28.83 -23.13
CA VAL A 212 21.44 -28.32 -24.15
C VAL A 212 20.77 -27.14 -24.78
N SER A 213 21.42 -25.98 -24.86
CA SER A 213 20.96 -24.90 -25.73
C SER A 213 21.30 -25.27 -27.16
N ASP A 214 20.28 -25.47 -27.97
CA ASP A 214 20.37 -25.60 -29.40
C ASP A 214 19.94 -24.30 -30.09
N THR A 215 19.83 -24.32 -31.42
CA THR A 215 19.66 -23.11 -32.27
C THR A 215 18.42 -23.20 -33.14
N LYS A 216 17.52 -24.13 -32.85
CA LYS A 216 16.30 -24.36 -33.61
C LYS A 216 15.11 -23.88 -32.79
N ASP A 217 14.82 -22.61 -32.96
CA ASP A 217 13.80 -21.87 -32.20
C ASP A 217 12.33 -22.24 -32.50
N ASP A 218 12.05 -23.43 -33.05
CA ASP A 218 10.78 -23.74 -33.69
C ASP A 218 10.28 -25.19 -33.45
N GLU A 219 10.92 -25.95 -32.56
CA GLU A 219 10.45 -27.31 -32.22
C GLU A 219 9.46 -27.36 -31.05
N GLY A 220 9.39 -26.29 -30.25
CA GLY A 220 8.39 -26.09 -29.21
C GLY A 220 8.66 -26.94 -27.97
N SER A 221 8.17 -26.50 -26.80
CA SER A 221 8.57 -27.10 -25.51
C SER A 221 8.43 -28.62 -25.46
N GLU A 222 9.53 -29.31 -25.16
CA GLU A 222 9.58 -30.74 -25.06
C GLU A 222 9.40 -31.24 -23.63
N THR A 223 9.14 -32.53 -23.49
CA THR A 223 9.10 -33.20 -22.19
C THR A 223 10.22 -34.22 -22.09
N SER A 224 10.74 -34.38 -20.88
CA SER A 224 11.67 -35.45 -20.55
C SER A 224 11.20 -36.15 -19.29
N ALA A 225 10.73 -37.38 -19.47
CA ALA A 225 10.33 -38.23 -18.36
C ALA A 225 11.54 -39.00 -17.84
N TYR A 226 11.69 -39.07 -16.52
CA TYR A 226 12.74 -39.81 -15.85
C TYR A 226 12.12 -40.84 -14.93
N LYS A 227 12.78 -41.98 -14.77
CA LYS A 227 12.38 -43.02 -13.83
C LYS A 227 13.54 -43.54 -13.01
N ILE A 228 13.25 -43.94 -11.79
CA ILE A 228 14.12 -44.82 -11.01
C ILE A 228 14.02 -46.23 -11.60
N SER A 229 14.98 -46.60 -12.44
CA SER A 229 14.96 -47.89 -13.17
C SER A 229 15.55 -49.03 -12.36
N ALA A 230 16.51 -48.73 -11.49
CA ALA A 230 17.11 -49.69 -10.57
C ALA A 230 17.65 -49.00 -9.32
N TYR A 231 17.87 -49.79 -8.27
CA TYR A 231 18.71 -49.39 -7.15
C TYR A 231 19.59 -50.57 -6.71
N LEU A 232 20.72 -50.23 -6.12
CA LEU A 232 21.66 -51.15 -5.51
C LEU A 232 21.97 -50.66 -4.10
N VAL A 233 22.01 -51.59 -3.17
CA VAL A 233 22.36 -51.28 -1.79
C VAL A 233 23.85 -51.55 -1.60
N GLU A 234 24.56 -50.57 -1.04
CA GLU A 234 25.97 -50.68 -0.76
C GLU A 234 26.24 -51.74 0.31
N ASN A 235 27.22 -52.60 0.06
CA ASN A 235 27.70 -53.59 1.02
C ASN A 235 29.22 -53.49 1.11
N LYS A 236 29.71 -52.84 2.17
CA LYS A 236 31.14 -52.69 2.42
C LYS A 236 31.71 -53.94 3.08
N PHE A 237 32.73 -54.51 2.45
CA PHE A 237 33.58 -55.58 2.96
C PHE A 237 34.96 -55.01 3.26
N ASN A 238 35.39 -54.84 4.50
CA ASN A 238 36.72 -54.28 4.81
C ASN A 238 37.04 -52.96 4.03
N THR A 239 38.13 -52.89 3.26
CA THR A 239 38.46 -51.78 2.35
C THR A 239 37.83 -51.91 0.95
N SER A 240 37.14 -53.01 0.66
CA SER A 240 36.47 -53.29 -0.62
C SER A 240 34.95 -53.04 -0.55
N THR A 241 34.38 -52.40 -1.56
CA THR A 241 32.93 -52.13 -1.63
C THR A 241 32.28 -53.05 -2.66
N SER A 242 31.17 -53.69 -2.28
CA SER A 242 30.32 -54.49 -3.16
C SER A 242 28.88 -53.96 -3.14
N TYR A 243 28.04 -54.47 -4.02
CA TYR A 243 26.65 -54.02 -4.18
C TYR A 243 25.74 -55.22 -4.34
N TYR A 244 24.54 -55.16 -3.75
CA TYR A 244 23.52 -56.18 -3.99
C TYR A 244 22.21 -55.54 -4.45
N GLN A 245 21.49 -56.31 -5.26
CA GLN A 245 20.16 -55.95 -5.72
C GLN A 245 19.12 -56.60 -4.79
N ASP A 246 18.24 -55.78 -4.21
CA ASP A 246 17.07 -56.31 -3.54
C ASP A 246 16.10 -56.89 -4.58
N LYS A 247 16.03 -58.21 -4.65
CA LYS A 247 15.18 -58.93 -5.59
C LYS A 247 13.69 -58.63 -5.39
N ALA A 248 13.28 -58.29 -4.18
CA ALA A 248 11.89 -57.94 -3.88
C ALA A 248 11.55 -56.50 -4.31
N LYS A 249 12.56 -55.69 -4.69
CA LYS A 249 12.43 -54.28 -5.08
C LYS A 249 11.67 -53.44 -4.05
N THR A 250 11.86 -53.71 -2.78
CA THR A 250 11.03 -53.16 -1.69
C THR A 250 11.00 -51.62 -1.66
N LEU A 251 12.13 -50.97 -1.96
CA LEU A 251 12.22 -49.51 -1.96
C LEU A 251 11.48 -48.87 -3.14
N THR A 252 11.17 -49.61 -4.21
CA THR A 252 10.42 -49.07 -5.36
C THR A 252 9.04 -49.70 -5.51
N ALA A 253 8.79 -50.86 -4.90
CA ALA A 253 7.55 -51.62 -5.05
C ALA A 253 6.32 -50.93 -4.43
N LYS A 254 6.52 -50.07 -3.44
CA LYS A 254 5.45 -49.31 -2.75
C LYS A 254 5.33 -47.86 -3.21
N SER A 255 6.23 -47.39 -4.06
CA SER A 255 6.25 -45.99 -4.51
C SER A 255 5.30 -45.80 -5.69
N THR A 256 4.42 -44.80 -5.61
CA THR A 256 3.61 -44.31 -6.73
C THR A 256 4.37 -43.31 -7.60
N ASP A 257 5.44 -42.72 -7.06
CA ASP A 257 6.11 -41.54 -7.61
C ASP A 257 7.55 -41.91 -7.98
N THR A 258 7.72 -42.96 -8.79
CA THR A 258 9.05 -43.39 -9.29
C THR A 258 9.43 -42.79 -10.62
N THR A 259 8.51 -42.03 -11.21
CA THR A 259 8.63 -41.35 -12.48
C THR A 259 8.34 -39.88 -12.28
N GLU A 260 9.15 -39.03 -12.89
CA GLU A 260 8.95 -37.59 -12.88
C GLU A 260 9.15 -37.06 -14.28
N THR A 261 8.24 -36.18 -14.73
CA THR A 261 8.35 -35.54 -16.04
C THR A 261 8.65 -34.08 -15.84
N ILE A 262 9.73 -33.62 -16.45
CA ILE A 262 10.04 -32.20 -16.55
C ILE A 262 9.78 -31.71 -17.97
N THR A 263 9.32 -30.46 -18.06
CA THR A 263 9.15 -29.76 -19.33
C THR A 263 10.40 -28.95 -19.62
N ILE A 264 10.93 -29.03 -20.83
CA ILE A 264 12.04 -28.23 -21.29
C ILE A 264 11.43 -27.11 -22.11
N LEU A 265 11.58 -25.89 -21.61
CA LEU A 265 11.08 -24.72 -22.31
C LEU A 265 12.13 -24.35 -23.35
N ASP A 266 11.78 -24.50 -24.62
CA ASP A 266 12.53 -23.99 -25.77
C ASP A 266 12.97 -22.55 -25.46
N LYS A 267 14.27 -22.29 -25.61
CA LYS A 267 14.85 -20.97 -25.40
C LYS A 267 15.06 -20.35 -26.76
N PRO A 268 14.20 -19.42 -27.19
CA PRO A 268 14.32 -18.93 -28.54
C PRO A 268 15.58 -18.10 -28.69
N SER A 269 16.27 -18.33 -29.80
CA SER A 269 17.36 -17.49 -30.26
C SER A 269 16.81 -16.14 -30.77
N ILE A 270 16.25 -15.35 -29.85
CA ILE A 270 15.51 -14.14 -30.16
C ILE A 270 15.77 -13.10 -29.07
N LEU A 271 17.05 -12.84 -28.75
CA LEU A 271 17.34 -11.75 -27.82
C LEU A 271 17.10 -10.37 -28.47
N ASP A 272 17.08 -10.27 -29.80
CA ASP A 272 16.88 -9.02 -30.55
C ASP A 272 16.14 -9.24 -31.89
N LYS A 273 14.93 -9.80 -31.87
CA LYS A 273 14.13 -9.88 -33.11
C LYS A 273 13.17 -8.71 -33.16
N THR A 274 13.42 -7.84 -34.12
CA THR A 274 12.54 -6.74 -34.46
C THR A 274 11.81 -7.05 -35.77
N VAL A 275 10.49 -6.99 -35.74
CA VAL A 275 9.63 -7.12 -36.92
C VAL A 275 9.11 -5.74 -37.27
N ASN A 276 9.52 -5.23 -38.44
CA ASN A 276 9.03 -3.96 -38.95
C ASN A 276 8.28 -4.21 -40.26
N ALA A 277 7.13 -3.57 -40.41
CA ALA A 277 6.46 -3.51 -41.69
C ALA A 277 5.78 -2.15 -41.85
N SER A 278 5.82 -1.65 -43.08
CA SER A 278 5.01 -0.52 -43.49
C SER A 278 4.28 -0.88 -44.77
N GLY A 279 3.07 -0.34 -44.91
CA GLY A 279 2.19 -0.68 -46.01
C GLY A 279 1.15 0.41 -46.22
N GLY A 280 0.17 0.08 -47.05
CA GLY A 280 -0.96 0.97 -47.29
C GLY A 280 -2.22 0.18 -47.59
N PHE A 281 -2.79 0.36 -48.79
CA PHE A 281 -4.03 -0.30 -49.20
C PHE A 281 -4.07 -1.83 -48.99
N GLU A 282 -2.93 -2.50 -49.15
CA GLU A 282 -2.81 -3.94 -48.92
C GLU A 282 -2.54 -4.15 -47.43
N GLY A 283 -3.56 -4.57 -46.68
CA GLY A 283 -3.40 -4.97 -45.28
C GLY A 283 -2.29 -6.01 -45.10
N TYR A 284 -1.82 -6.16 -43.86
CA TYR A 284 -0.70 -7.04 -43.54
C TYR A 284 -1.18 -8.29 -42.82
N ALA A 285 -0.54 -9.42 -43.07
CA ALA A 285 -0.70 -10.63 -42.28
C ALA A 285 0.60 -11.42 -42.32
N ASN A 286 1.20 -11.65 -41.16
CA ASN A 286 2.39 -12.47 -41.02
C ASN A 286 2.38 -13.18 -39.67
N THR A 287 3.09 -14.30 -39.56
CA THR A 287 3.23 -15.04 -38.30
C THR A 287 4.71 -15.15 -37.98
N GLU A 288 5.07 -14.77 -36.76
CA GLU A 288 6.46 -14.82 -36.29
C GLU A 288 6.55 -15.58 -34.96
N GLN A 289 7.67 -16.28 -34.77
CA GLN A 289 7.99 -17.03 -33.56
C GLN A 289 8.72 -16.13 -32.55
N PHE A 290 8.34 -16.22 -31.27
CA PHE A 290 8.93 -15.55 -30.09
C PHE A 290 8.91 -16.51 -28.87
N SER A 291 9.55 -16.15 -27.75
CA SER A 291 9.54 -17.01 -26.55
C SER A 291 8.25 -16.96 -25.77
N PRO A 292 7.65 -18.09 -25.38
CA PRO A 292 6.60 -18.08 -24.37
C PRO A 292 7.09 -17.36 -23.10
N GLY A 293 6.30 -16.39 -22.62
CA GLY A 293 6.67 -15.51 -21.52
C GLY A 293 7.59 -14.34 -21.89
N GLN A 294 8.03 -14.23 -23.14
CA GLN A 294 8.82 -13.08 -23.59
C GLN A 294 7.93 -11.85 -23.70
N THR A 295 8.39 -10.75 -23.11
CA THR A 295 7.76 -9.44 -23.28
C THR A 295 8.20 -8.84 -24.61
N LEU A 296 7.22 -8.49 -25.44
CA LEU A 296 7.41 -7.78 -26.69
C LEU A 296 6.83 -6.37 -26.57
N SER A 297 7.47 -5.41 -27.21
CA SER A 297 7.00 -4.03 -27.34
C SER A 297 6.52 -3.78 -28.77
N LEU A 298 5.27 -3.34 -28.92
CA LEU A 298 4.67 -2.96 -30.20
C LEU A 298 4.58 -1.44 -30.26
N PHE A 299 4.97 -0.88 -31.41
CA PHE A 299 4.61 0.46 -31.86
C PHE A 299 3.88 0.34 -33.20
N PHE A 300 2.73 1.00 -33.34
CA PHE A 300 1.91 1.02 -34.55
C PHE A 300 1.43 2.44 -34.85
N ASP A 301 1.74 2.96 -36.03
CA ASP A 301 1.31 4.26 -36.51
C ASP A 301 0.44 4.12 -37.77
N PRO A 302 -0.90 4.25 -37.63
CA PRO A 302 -1.84 4.18 -38.74
C PRO A 302 -1.96 5.48 -39.57
N TYR A 303 -1.16 6.53 -39.28
CA TYR A 303 -1.28 7.87 -39.91
C TYR A 303 -2.74 8.36 -39.91
N SER A 304 -3.10 9.33 -40.77
CA SER A 304 -4.35 10.10 -40.69
C SER A 304 -5.69 9.36 -40.88
N ILE A 305 -5.73 8.08 -41.26
CA ILE A 305 -6.99 7.37 -41.53
C ILE A 305 -7.01 6.04 -40.75
N PRO A 306 -8.12 5.67 -40.09
CA PRO A 306 -8.12 4.55 -39.16
C PRO A 306 -7.80 3.19 -39.79
N ASP A 307 -6.76 2.53 -39.27
CA ASP A 307 -6.36 1.16 -39.56
C ASP A 307 -6.27 0.35 -38.25
N GLN A 308 -6.41 -0.97 -38.31
CA GLN A 308 -6.45 -1.83 -37.13
C GLN A 308 -5.28 -2.79 -37.11
N MET A 309 -4.43 -2.70 -36.08
CA MET A 309 -3.41 -3.69 -35.80
C MET A 309 -3.96 -4.73 -34.83
N ARG A 310 -3.84 -6.00 -35.21
CA ARG A 310 -4.23 -7.13 -34.38
C ARG A 310 -3.11 -8.13 -34.29
N ILE A 311 -2.76 -8.48 -33.06
CA ILE A 311 -1.79 -9.49 -32.70
C ILE A 311 -2.48 -10.56 -31.88
N ALA A 312 -2.34 -11.82 -32.29
CA ALA A 312 -2.92 -12.95 -31.61
C ALA A 312 -1.91 -14.10 -31.50
N SER A 313 -1.95 -14.88 -30.43
CA SER A 313 -1.21 -16.12 -30.36
C SER A 313 -1.77 -17.17 -31.34
N SER A 314 -0.98 -18.20 -31.64
CA SER A 314 -1.35 -19.32 -32.52
C SER A 314 -2.63 -20.06 -32.14
N ASN A 315 -2.95 -20.10 -30.84
CA ASN A 315 -4.18 -20.70 -30.32
C ASN A 315 -5.41 -19.79 -30.47
N GLY A 316 -5.25 -18.57 -31.00
CA GLY A 316 -6.33 -17.63 -31.30
C GLY A 316 -6.63 -16.62 -30.21
N SER A 317 -5.93 -16.63 -29.07
CA SER A 317 -6.05 -15.58 -28.06
C SER A 317 -5.53 -14.25 -28.61
N VAL A 318 -6.34 -13.21 -28.52
CA VAL A 318 -5.95 -11.86 -28.93
C VAL A 318 -5.05 -11.27 -27.84
N LEU A 319 -3.85 -10.87 -28.23
CA LEU A 319 -2.85 -10.30 -27.33
C LEU A 319 -2.84 -8.78 -27.42
N VAL A 320 -3.02 -8.25 -28.63
CA VAL A 320 -3.21 -6.83 -28.88
C VAL A 320 -4.27 -6.69 -29.97
N ASP A 321 -5.23 -5.80 -29.76
CA ASP A 321 -6.14 -5.36 -30.80
C ASP A 321 -6.40 -3.89 -30.59
N THR A 322 -5.90 -3.07 -31.52
CA THR A 322 -5.99 -1.62 -31.39
C THR A 322 -7.39 -1.10 -31.72
N GLY A 323 -8.27 -1.94 -32.30
CA GLY A 323 -9.40 -1.43 -33.06
C GLY A 323 -8.95 -0.57 -34.24
N PHE A 324 -9.88 0.06 -34.96
CA PHE A 324 -9.53 1.01 -36.01
C PHE A 324 -9.15 2.35 -35.38
N ILE A 325 -7.85 2.65 -35.37
CA ILE A 325 -7.29 3.89 -34.82
C ILE A 325 -6.56 4.66 -35.93
N GLY A 326 -6.62 5.99 -35.91
CA GLY A 326 -6.05 6.85 -36.94
C GLY A 326 -5.70 8.24 -36.38
N GLY A 327 -4.58 8.79 -36.83
CA GLY A 327 -4.05 10.10 -36.46
C GLY A 327 -3.08 10.06 -35.27
N THR A 328 -3.01 8.93 -34.58
CA THR A 328 -2.29 8.77 -33.31
C THR A 328 -1.57 7.43 -33.31
N SER A 329 -0.28 7.43 -32.96
CA SER A 329 0.50 6.21 -32.82
C SER A 329 0.14 5.47 -31.53
N TYR A 330 0.14 4.14 -31.58
CA TYR A 330 -0.19 3.25 -30.49
C TYR A 330 1.04 2.47 -30.07
N SER A 331 1.36 2.46 -28.77
CA SER A 331 2.46 1.68 -28.22
C SER A 331 1.98 0.87 -27.02
N THR A 332 2.47 -0.37 -26.90
CA THR A 332 2.16 -1.24 -25.75
C THR A 332 3.22 -2.31 -25.60
N THR A 333 3.30 -2.92 -24.41
CA THR A 333 4.04 -4.17 -24.24
C THR A 333 3.07 -5.29 -23.90
N PHE A 334 3.35 -6.48 -24.42
CA PHE A 334 2.55 -7.65 -24.13
C PHE A 334 3.47 -8.87 -24.01
N GLN A 335 3.09 -9.79 -23.15
CA GLN A 335 3.78 -11.06 -23.05
C GLN A 335 3.18 -12.07 -24.02
N VAL A 336 4.05 -12.75 -24.74
CA VAL A 336 3.67 -13.98 -25.43
C VAL A 336 3.21 -14.96 -24.35
N PRO A 337 1.99 -15.51 -24.40
CA PRO A 337 1.47 -16.32 -23.30
C PRO A 337 2.41 -17.48 -22.99
N GLN A 338 2.77 -17.66 -21.71
CA GLN A 338 3.65 -18.76 -21.28
C GLN A 338 3.09 -20.15 -21.64
N SER A 339 1.76 -20.27 -21.76
CA SER A 339 1.07 -21.50 -22.16
C SER A 339 0.93 -21.70 -23.67
N SER A 340 1.43 -20.75 -24.50
CA SER A 340 1.40 -20.85 -25.96
C SER A 340 2.65 -21.52 -26.52
N ASP A 341 2.62 -21.87 -27.81
CA ASP A 341 3.79 -22.38 -28.55
C ASP A 341 4.73 -21.26 -29.04
N GLY A 342 4.53 -20.02 -28.59
CA GLY A 342 5.38 -18.87 -28.91
C GLY A 342 5.09 -18.19 -30.26
N ARG A 343 4.19 -18.75 -31.09
CA ARG A 343 3.82 -18.15 -32.39
C ARG A 343 2.83 -17.01 -32.23
N VAL A 344 3.16 -15.90 -32.86
CA VAL A 344 2.41 -14.65 -32.84
C VAL A 344 1.97 -14.29 -34.26
N ASN A 345 0.67 -14.31 -34.50
CA ASN A 345 0.02 -13.87 -35.72
C ASN A 345 -0.23 -12.36 -35.65
N MET A 346 0.32 -11.62 -36.59
CA MET A 346 0.14 -10.17 -36.69
C MET A 346 -0.62 -9.86 -37.96
N SER A 347 -1.59 -8.96 -37.88
CA SER A 347 -2.32 -8.49 -39.04
C SER A 347 -2.71 -7.04 -38.92
N VAL A 348 -2.57 -6.29 -40.01
CA VAL A 348 -3.15 -4.95 -40.16
C VAL A 348 -4.35 -5.05 -41.09
N LEU A 349 -5.53 -4.77 -40.57
CA LEU A 349 -6.78 -4.72 -41.33
C LEU A 349 -7.03 -3.28 -41.78
N THR A 350 -7.15 -3.08 -43.09
CA THR A 350 -7.41 -1.77 -43.70
C THR A 350 -8.82 -1.73 -44.30
N ASN A 351 -9.52 -0.60 -44.18
CA ASN A 351 -10.93 -0.50 -44.58
C ASN A 351 -11.21 0.53 -45.71
N ASN A 352 -10.20 1.25 -46.19
CA ASN A 352 -10.39 2.32 -47.20
C ASN A 352 -9.18 2.49 -48.15
N PRO A 353 -9.38 2.87 -49.43
CA PRO A 353 -8.27 3.14 -50.34
C PRO A 353 -7.60 4.48 -50.07
N GLY A 354 -6.38 4.46 -49.52
CA GLY A 354 -5.49 5.62 -49.43
C GLY A 354 -4.59 5.72 -48.19
N THR A 355 -4.63 4.77 -47.26
CA THR A 355 -3.90 4.84 -45.99
C THR A 355 -2.46 4.34 -46.14
N ALA A 356 -1.55 4.86 -45.33
CA ALA A 356 -0.22 4.33 -45.10
C ALA A 356 -0.13 4.01 -43.61
N TRP A 357 0.49 2.89 -43.24
CA TRP A 357 0.67 2.51 -41.84
C TRP A 357 2.08 1.94 -41.66
N GLU A 358 2.63 2.07 -40.46
CA GLU A 358 3.91 1.47 -40.08
C GLU A 358 3.80 0.85 -38.70
N PHE A 359 4.44 -0.31 -38.48
CA PHE A 359 4.57 -0.87 -37.15
C PHE A 359 5.97 -1.47 -36.94
N SER A 360 6.39 -1.47 -35.68
CA SER A 360 7.57 -2.18 -35.20
C SER A 360 7.22 -3.00 -33.96
N LEU A 361 7.65 -4.25 -33.91
CA LEU A 361 7.53 -5.15 -32.77
C LEU A 361 8.92 -5.63 -32.36
N SER A 362 9.35 -5.38 -31.12
CA SER A 362 10.70 -5.72 -30.63
C SER A 362 10.68 -6.42 -29.27
N THR A 363 11.76 -7.12 -28.94
CA THR A 363 11.92 -7.86 -27.68
C THR A 363 12.45 -6.96 -26.55
N VAL A 364 11.92 -7.09 -25.34
CA VAL A 364 12.41 -6.39 -24.14
C VAL A 364 13.39 -7.34 -23.38
N PRO A 365 14.64 -6.95 -23.07
CA PRO A 365 15.63 -7.85 -22.48
C PRO A 365 15.27 -8.35 -21.07
N ILE A 366 15.59 -9.61 -20.77
CA ILE A 366 15.18 -10.33 -19.53
C ILE A 366 16.21 -10.15 -18.40
N GLY A 367 15.76 -9.70 -17.21
CA GLY A 367 16.50 -9.73 -15.93
C GLY A 367 15.93 -10.79 -14.95
N PRO A 368 16.69 -11.29 -13.95
CA PRO A 368 16.41 -12.57 -13.29
C PRO A 368 15.34 -12.50 -12.17
N THR A 369 14.41 -13.46 -12.20
CA THR A 369 13.31 -13.71 -11.25
C THR A 369 13.73 -14.34 -9.91
N ALA A 370 13.07 -13.94 -8.81
CA ALA A 370 13.00 -14.70 -7.56
C ALA A 370 11.55 -14.82 -7.05
N THR A 371 11.06 -16.06 -6.96
CA THR A 371 9.78 -16.46 -6.36
C THR A 371 9.93 -16.72 -4.84
N ALA A 372 9.13 -16.05 -4.00
CA ALA A 372 8.92 -16.43 -2.60
C ALA A 372 7.45 -16.18 -2.16
N SER A 373 6.80 -17.20 -1.60
CA SER A 373 5.50 -17.09 -0.91
C SER A 373 5.73 -16.76 0.57
N ILE A 374 5.03 -15.76 1.15
CA ILE A 374 5.18 -15.37 2.57
C ILE A 374 3.80 -15.20 3.22
N GLY A 375 3.66 -15.67 4.47
CA GLY A 375 2.44 -15.59 5.31
C GLY A 375 2.29 -14.30 6.12
N SER A 376 1.24 -14.24 6.94
CA SER A 376 0.61 -13.04 7.54
C SER A 376 1.53 -11.99 8.18
N TRP A 377 1.13 -10.72 8.02
CA TRP A 377 1.84 -9.48 8.32
C TRP A 377 2.33 -9.31 9.77
N THR A 378 1.63 -9.90 10.74
CA THR A 378 2.05 -9.92 12.16
C THR A 378 3.35 -10.67 12.42
N ALA A 379 3.78 -11.57 11.54
CA ALA A 379 5.05 -12.27 11.65
C ALA A 379 6.25 -11.47 11.11
N LEU A 380 6.03 -10.46 10.26
CA LEU A 380 7.11 -9.70 9.60
C LEU A 380 7.66 -8.56 10.48
N LEU A 381 6.82 -7.97 11.35
CA LEU A 381 7.20 -6.84 12.21
C LEU A 381 7.53 -7.23 13.68
N GLY A 382 7.27 -8.48 14.08
CA GLY A 382 7.31 -8.89 15.48
C GLY A 382 8.62 -9.50 16.01
N GLU A 383 9.51 -10.04 15.17
CA GLU A 383 10.67 -10.83 15.67
C GLU A 383 11.98 -10.67 14.88
N LEU A 384 12.32 -9.49 14.36
CA LEU A 384 13.68 -9.23 13.87
C LEU A 384 14.39 -8.15 14.72
N PRO A 385 15.57 -8.46 15.31
CA PRO A 385 16.31 -7.48 16.09
C PRO A 385 16.79 -6.33 15.20
N HIS A 386 16.70 -5.11 15.75
CA HIS A 386 17.02 -3.78 15.24
C HIS A 386 18.41 -3.55 14.57
N GLU A 387 19.14 -4.57 14.11
CA GLU A 387 20.54 -4.39 13.67
C GLU A 387 20.85 -4.54 12.17
N GLU A 388 19.91 -4.88 11.28
CA GLU A 388 20.19 -4.86 9.81
C GLU A 388 18.98 -4.42 8.95
N ALA A 389 18.45 -3.21 9.18
CA ALA A 389 17.67 -2.51 8.16
C ALA A 389 18.61 -1.93 7.09
N VAL A 390 18.28 -2.05 5.81
CA VAL A 390 19.01 -1.35 4.74
C VAL A 390 18.49 0.09 4.75
N ALA A 391 19.27 1.02 5.29
CA ALA A 391 18.93 2.43 5.25
C ALA A 391 19.02 2.93 3.80
N ILE A 392 17.86 3.03 3.15
CA ILE A 392 17.64 3.90 2.01
C ILE A 392 16.79 5.02 2.58
N SER A 393 17.30 6.24 2.59
CA SER A 393 16.57 7.46 2.98
C SER A 393 15.53 7.82 1.92
N ALA A 394 14.62 6.91 1.61
CA ALA A 394 13.57 7.15 0.62
C ALA A 394 12.29 7.59 1.34
N THR A 395 12.14 8.90 1.52
CA THR A 395 10.86 9.57 1.75
C THR A 395 10.13 9.69 0.41
N ALA A 396 9.69 8.57 -0.18
CA ALA A 396 8.83 8.66 -1.37
C ALA A 396 7.55 9.41 -1.00
N VAL A 397 7.34 10.60 -1.55
CA VAL A 397 6.01 11.22 -1.59
C VAL A 397 5.23 10.42 -2.62
N VAL A 398 4.09 9.85 -2.19
CA VAL A 398 3.26 8.97 -3.01
C VAL A 398 1.91 9.66 -3.13
N HIS A 399 1.53 10.08 -4.34
CA HIS A 399 0.23 10.71 -4.60
C HIS A 399 -0.79 9.63 -4.96
N VAL A 400 -1.99 9.72 -4.39
CA VAL A 400 -3.13 8.88 -4.79
C VAL A 400 -4.09 9.78 -5.54
N THR A 401 -4.32 9.49 -6.82
CA THR A 401 -5.33 10.17 -7.64
C THR A 401 -6.54 9.25 -7.79
N GLN A 402 -7.73 9.81 -7.59
CA GLN A 402 -9.00 9.14 -7.87
C GLN A 402 -9.35 9.43 -9.35
N ASN A 403 -9.70 8.39 -10.11
CA ASN A 403 -10.16 8.52 -11.51
C ASN A 403 -11.56 7.89 -11.61
N GLU A 404 -12.56 8.48 -12.30
CA GLU A 404 -13.76 7.72 -12.69
C GLU A 404 -13.84 7.26 -14.14
N THR A 405 -14.63 6.20 -14.21
CA THR A 405 -15.04 5.41 -15.36
C THR A 405 -16.46 5.76 -15.83
N MET A 406 -16.75 5.36 -17.07
CA MET A 406 -17.98 5.66 -17.80
C MET A 406 -19.26 5.15 -17.12
N GLN A 407 -20.34 5.93 -17.22
CA GLN A 407 -21.71 5.42 -17.06
C GLN A 407 -22.02 4.31 -18.09
N ASP A 408 -22.31 3.10 -17.63
CA ASP A 408 -23.14 2.15 -18.38
C ASP A 408 -24.61 2.25 -17.89
N GLU A 409 -25.55 1.97 -18.78
CA GLU A 409 -27.01 2.11 -18.61
C GLU A 409 -27.55 1.20 -17.47
N GLY A 410 -27.31 1.55 -16.20
CA GLY A 410 -27.61 0.62 -15.09
C GLY A 410 -27.46 1.11 -13.63
N ASN A 411 -27.30 2.40 -13.33
CA ASN A 411 -27.58 3.02 -12.02
C ASN A 411 -26.86 2.47 -10.75
N GLN A 412 -25.52 2.37 -10.75
CA GLN A 412 -24.63 2.48 -9.56
C GLN A 412 -23.26 3.10 -9.98
N PRO A 413 -22.61 3.95 -9.16
CA PRO A 413 -21.27 4.51 -9.43
C PRO A 413 -20.15 3.50 -9.13
N SER A 414 -18.94 3.72 -9.68
CA SER A 414 -17.87 2.73 -9.67
C SER A 414 -16.50 3.41 -9.62
N VAL A 415 -15.75 3.26 -8.52
CA VAL A 415 -14.52 4.02 -8.22
C VAL A 415 -13.29 3.37 -8.87
N GLY A 416 -12.54 4.13 -9.69
CA GLY A 416 -11.19 3.80 -10.15
C GLY A 416 -10.13 4.42 -9.22
N LEU A 417 -9.03 3.72 -9.01
CA LEU A 417 -7.95 4.15 -8.10
C LEU A 417 -6.60 4.13 -8.84
N SER A 418 -5.78 5.16 -8.68
CA SER A 418 -4.39 5.16 -9.13
C SER A 418 -3.45 5.66 -8.03
N PHE A 419 -2.17 5.27 -8.10
CA PHE A 419 -1.13 5.84 -7.27
C PHE A 419 0.13 6.16 -8.07
N ASP A 420 0.77 7.25 -7.70
CA ASP A 420 2.02 7.75 -8.25
C ASP A 420 3.12 7.69 -7.18
N VAL A 421 4.34 7.36 -7.57
CA VAL A 421 5.52 7.35 -6.72
C VAL A 421 6.48 8.42 -7.21
N VAL A 422 6.82 9.36 -6.33
CA VAL A 422 7.72 10.46 -6.63
C VAL A 422 9.13 10.15 -6.08
N ALA A 423 10.16 10.44 -6.87
CA ALA A 423 11.55 10.32 -6.43
C ALA A 423 11.90 11.43 -5.44
N ASP A 424 12.38 11.05 -4.26
CA ASP A 424 12.81 12.01 -3.24
C ASP A 424 14.29 11.87 -2.82
N ASP A 425 14.93 10.77 -3.21
CA ASP A 425 16.36 10.57 -2.95
C ASP A 425 17.08 10.05 -4.18
N VAL A 426 18.03 10.85 -4.68
CA VAL A 426 18.92 10.47 -5.78
C VAL A 426 19.81 9.26 -5.44
N ALA A 427 19.92 8.84 -4.17
CA ALA A 427 20.63 7.62 -3.77
C ALA A 427 19.86 6.32 -4.11
N ALA A 428 18.60 6.44 -4.55
CA ALA A 428 17.77 5.32 -4.99
C ALA A 428 17.73 5.14 -6.52
N LYS A 429 18.39 6.02 -7.30
CA LYS A 429 18.58 5.89 -8.74
C LYS A 429 19.10 4.50 -9.11
N GLY A 430 18.45 3.86 -10.08
CA GLY A 430 18.79 2.52 -10.55
C GLY A 430 18.41 1.38 -9.60
N LYS A 431 17.79 1.66 -8.44
CA LYS A 431 17.23 0.62 -7.56
C LYS A 431 15.85 0.21 -8.05
N THR A 432 15.58 -1.09 -7.95
CA THR A 432 14.26 -1.65 -8.26
C THR A 432 13.47 -1.76 -6.97
N ILE A 433 12.28 -1.18 -6.98
CA ILE A 433 11.33 -1.19 -5.86
C ILE A 433 10.20 -2.14 -6.22
N LEU A 434 9.78 -2.96 -5.26
CA LEU A 434 8.60 -3.82 -5.31
C LEU A 434 7.48 -3.14 -4.52
N TRP A 435 6.31 -2.99 -5.13
CA TRP A 435 5.10 -2.58 -4.43
C TRP A 435 4.11 -3.76 -4.38
N ARG A 436 3.27 -3.79 -3.35
CA ARG A 436 2.23 -4.82 -3.17
C ARG A 436 1.03 -4.28 -2.40
N VAL A 437 -0.16 -4.50 -2.94
CA VAL A 437 -1.45 -4.30 -2.26
C VAL A 437 -1.66 -5.41 -1.23
N HIS A 438 -2.04 -5.06 -0.01
CA HIS A 438 -2.36 -6.01 1.04
C HIS A 438 -3.84 -6.35 0.99
N THR A 439 -4.13 -7.65 0.91
CA THR A 439 -5.49 -8.17 0.85
C THR A 439 -5.71 -9.28 1.89
N GLY A 440 -6.95 -9.41 2.38
CA GLY A 440 -7.38 -10.55 3.20
C GLY A 440 -7.19 -10.43 4.72
N GLU A 441 -6.95 -9.23 5.26
CA GLU A 441 -7.08 -8.94 6.70
C GLU A 441 -8.49 -8.37 7.01
N ALA A 442 -8.97 -8.52 8.25
CA ALA A 442 -10.31 -8.03 8.61
C ALA A 442 -10.36 -6.50 8.58
N GLY A 443 -11.20 -5.93 7.71
CA GLY A 443 -11.33 -4.48 7.51
C GLY A 443 -10.42 -3.87 6.43
N SER A 444 -9.67 -4.69 5.68
CA SER A 444 -8.95 -4.27 4.48
C SER A 444 -9.64 -4.77 3.22
N VAL A 445 -9.37 -4.12 2.08
CA VAL A 445 -9.76 -4.63 0.76
C VAL A 445 -9.29 -6.08 0.56
N SER A 446 -10.04 -6.85 -0.22
CA SER A 446 -9.77 -8.24 -0.57
C SER A 446 -9.39 -8.37 -2.05
N ASP A 447 -8.77 -9.49 -2.42
CA ASP A 447 -8.46 -9.78 -3.85
C ASP A 447 -9.72 -9.79 -4.73
N ALA A 448 -10.90 -10.02 -4.13
CA ALA A 448 -12.16 -10.10 -4.83
C ALA A 448 -12.77 -8.73 -5.16
N ASP A 449 -12.30 -7.68 -4.49
CA ASP A 449 -12.75 -6.30 -4.75
C ASP A 449 -12.10 -5.75 -6.02
N PHE A 450 -11.03 -6.38 -6.51
CA PHE A 450 -10.35 -6.00 -7.74
C PHE A 450 -10.81 -6.84 -8.95
N PRO A 451 -10.92 -6.23 -10.13
CA PRO A 451 -11.15 -6.95 -11.38
C PRO A 451 -10.17 -8.12 -11.60
N ALA A 452 -10.67 -9.22 -12.16
CA ALA A 452 -9.84 -10.39 -12.40
C ALA A 452 -8.72 -10.08 -13.41
N GLY A 453 -7.46 -10.15 -12.94
CA GLY A 453 -6.29 -9.82 -13.75
C GLY A 453 -5.61 -8.49 -13.36
N THR A 454 -6.20 -7.73 -12.44
CA THR A 454 -5.57 -6.54 -11.85
C THR A 454 -4.26 -6.92 -11.17
N ALA A 455 -3.19 -6.19 -11.48
CA ALA A 455 -1.91 -6.36 -10.82
C ALA A 455 -2.01 -5.79 -9.39
N LEU A 456 -1.98 -6.67 -8.39
CA LEU A 456 -1.94 -6.30 -6.96
C LEU A 456 -0.51 -6.20 -6.41
N GLN A 457 0.48 -6.33 -7.28
CA GLN A 457 1.89 -6.13 -6.99
C GLN A 457 2.64 -5.89 -8.29
N GLY A 458 3.75 -5.17 -8.21
CA GLY A 458 4.59 -4.86 -9.36
C GLY A 458 5.93 -4.32 -8.93
N THR A 459 6.83 -4.14 -9.89
CA THR A 459 8.13 -3.54 -9.63
C THR A 459 8.38 -2.39 -10.59
N PHE A 460 9.04 -1.36 -10.12
CA PHE A 460 9.55 -0.28 -10.96
C PHE A 460 11.00 0.01 -10.58
N THR A 461 11.77 0.52 -11.54
CA THR A 461 13.13 0.98 -11.30
C THR A 461 13.11 2.48 -11.32
N ILE A 462 13.67 3.10 -10.28
CA ILE A 462 13.83 4.56 -10.25
C ILE A 462 14.83 4.92 -11.37
N PRO A 463 14.43 5.73 -12.36
CA PRO A 463 15.30 6.10 -13.48
C PRO A 463 16.65 6.65 -13.00
N ASP A 464 17.72 6.33 -13.73
CA ASP A 464 19.08 6.81 -13.36
C ASP A 464 19.19 8.34 -13.46
N ASP A 465 18.42 8.94 -14.35
CA ASP A 465 18.28 10.38 -14.53
C ASP A 465 17.26 11.02 -13.59
N ALA A 466 16.38 10.25 -12.93
CA ALA A 466 15.33 10.76 -12.05
C ALA A 466 15.83 11.82 -11.08
N GLU A 467 15.26 13.02 -11.16
CA GLU A 467 15.52 14.12 -10.27
C GLU A 467 14.56 14.07 -9.08
N ILE A 468 14.92 14.75 -7.99
CA ILE A 468 14.05 14.85 -6.81
C ILE A 468 12.80 15.63 -7.23
N GLY A 469 11.63 15.00 -7.14
CA GLY A 469 10.33 15.49 -7.58
C GLY A 469 9.76 14.84 -8.83
N ASP A 470 10.51 13.98 -9.54
CA ASP A 470 9.97 13.28 -10.70
C ASP A 470 8.96 12.20 -10.27
N VAL A 471 7.80 12.13 -10.92
CA VAL A 471 6.95 10.93 -10.87
C VAL A 471 7.71 9.80 -11.58
N VAL A 472 8.22 8.86 -10.79
CA VAL A 472 9.06 7.75 -11.29
C VAL A 472 8.27 6.49 -11.56
N TYR A 473 7.02 6.43 -11.10
CA TYR A 473 6.12 5.31 -11.36
C TYR A 473 4.67 5.71 -11.12
N SER A 474 3.78 5.30 -12.02
CA SER A 474 2.34 5.44 -11.88
C SER A 474 1.70 4.08 -12.08
N HIS A 475 0.72 3.74 -11.25
CA HIS A 475 -0.05 2.52 -11.37
C HIS A 475 -1.54 2.80 -11.24
N ASP A 476 -2.29 2.41 -12.27
CA ASP A 476 -3.74 2.55 -12.34
C ASP A 476 -4.40 1.17 -12.15
N PHE A 477 -5.31 1.08 -11.18
CA PHE A 477 -6.23 -0.03 -11.01
C PHE A 477 -7.39 0.14 -12.01
N SER A 478 -7.03 0.06 -13.28
CA SER A 478 -7.75 0.43 -14.53
C SER A 478 -9.18 -0.11 -14.78
N ASP A 479 -9.87 -0.69 -13.80
CA ASP A 479 -11.32 -0.97 -13.85
C ASP A 479 -11.89 -0.80 -12.44
N PRO A 480 -13.13 -0.30 -12.30
CA PRO A 480 -13.67 0.02 -10.99
C PRO A 480 -13.83 -1.24 -10.14
N LEU A 481 -13.67 -1.07 -8.83
CA LEU A 481 -13.80 -2.18 -7.87
C LEU A 481 -15.13 -2.91 -8.09
N GLN A 482 -15.10 -4.24 -8.20
CA GLN A 482 -16.32 -5.02 -8.43
C GLN A 482 -17.23 -4.94 -7.20
N ASP A 483 -18.48 -4.49 -7.41
CA ASP A 483 -19.63 -4.47 -6.49
C ASP A 483 -19.49 -5.45 -5.29
N GLY A 484 -18.98 -4.92 -4.18
CA GLY A 484 -18.56 -5.69 -3.00
C GLY A 484 -18.43 -4.87 -1.71
N ILE A 485 -18.15 -3.55 -1.78
CA ILE A 485 -18.00 -2.64 -0.62
C ILE A 485 -19.28 -2.40 0.22
N SER A 486 -20.33 -3.21 0.04
CA SER A 486 -21.59 -3.12 0.79
C SER A 486 -21.54 -3.62 2.25
N GLU A 487 -20.36 -3.93 2.81
CA GLU A 487 -20.20 -4.44 4.19
C GLU A 487 -19.45 -3.48 5.15
N GLY A 488 -19.24 -2.21 4.78
CA GLY A 488 -18.67 -1.16 5.66
C GLY A 488 -17.41 -0.51 5.09
N SER A 489 -16.81 0.43 5.83
CA SER A 489 -15.55 1.08 5.43
C SER A 489 -14.40 0.07 5.35
N GLU A 490 -13.71 0.02 4.21
CA GLU A 490 -12.57 -0.88 3.98
C GLU A 490 -11.29 -0.10 3.72
N LEU A 491 -10.16 -0.60 4.23
CA LEU A 491 -8.85 0.03 4.12
C LEU A 491 -8.03 -0.60 2.98
N LEU A 492 -7.72 0.18 1.95
CA LEU A 492 -6.70 -0.14 0.95
C LEU A 492 -5.31 0.14 1.53
N ARG A 493 -4.43 -0.86 1.46
CA ARG A 493 -3.04 -0.73 1.90
C ARG A 493 -2.06 -1.17 0.81
N VAL A 494 -1.04 -0.37 0.53
CA VAL A 494 0.05 -0.73 -0.41
C VAL A 494 1.40 -0.59 0.28
N GLY A 495 2.19 -1.65 0.33
CA GLY A 495 3.53 -1.64 0.92
C GLY A 495 4.64 -1.62 -0.13
N PHE A 496 5.76 -0.95 0.18
CA PHE A 496 6.92 -0.85 -0.70
C PHE A 496 8.15 -1.55 -0.10
N PHE A 497 8.90 -2.24 -0.96
CA PHE A 497 10.02 -3.10 -0.59
C PHE A 497 11.18 -2.90 -1.56
N ASP A 498 12.40 -3.05 -1.07
CA ASP A 498 13.57 -3.21 -1.95
C ASP A 498 13.40 -4.54 -2.72
N ALA A 499 13.38 -4.50 -4.06
CA ALA A 499 13.00 -5.66 -4.87
C ALA A 499 14.03 -6.79 -4.81
N ASP A 500 15.29 -6.48 -4.51
CA ASP A 500 16.37 -7.46 -4.42
C ASP A 500 16.37 -8.18 -3.06
N THR A 501 16.14 -7.44 -1.97
CA THR A 501 16.24 -7.94 -0.60
C THR A 501 14.89 -8.28 0.02
N LEU A 502 13.78 -7.85 -0.57
CA LEU A 502 12.40 -7.94 -0.08
C LEU A 502 12.20 -7.35 1.31
N LYS A 503 13.12 -6.47 1.74
CA LYS A 503 12.97 -5.74 3.00
C LYS A 503 12.03 -4.55 2.78
N PRO A 504 11.10 -4.28 3.71
CA PRO A 504 10.26 -3.11 3.61
C PRO A 504 11.14 -1.86 3.60
N LEU A 505 10.83 -0.94 2.68
CA LEU A 505 11.44 0.37 2.69
C LEU A 505 10.99 1.09 3.95
N SER A 506 11.86 1.96 4.49
CA SER A 506 11.55 2.72 5.68
C SER A 506 11.90 4.20 5.49
N ASP A 507 11.11 5.07 6.09
CA ASP A 507 11.38 6.50 6.16
C ASP A 507 12.64 6.82 6.99
N SER A 508 13.00 8.10 7.04
CA SER A 508 14.15 8.60 7.82
C SER A 508 14.02 8.36 9.35
N GLY A 509 12.80 8.10 9.84
CA GLY A 509 12.49 7.72 11.22
C GLY A 509 12.53 6.20 11.49
N GLY A 510 12.66 5.38 10.45
CA GLY A 510 12.66 3.92 10.52
C GLY A 510 11.27 3.27 10.49
N ASN A 511 10.22 4.01 10.11
CA ASN A 511 8.87 3.47 9.91
C ASN A 511 8.71 2.95 8.47
N PRO A 512 7.93 1.88 8.23
CA PRO A 512 7.75 1.34 6.89
C PRO A 512 6.96 2.29 5.98
N VAL A 513 7.39 2.40 4.71
CA VAL A 513 6.69 3.19 3.68
C VAL A 513 5.46 2.42 3.19
N VAL A 514 4.27 2.99 3.43
CA VAL A 514 2.97 2.39 3.06
C VAL A 514 1.98 3.47 2.58
N ILE A 515 1.12 3.11 1.62
CA ILE A 515 -0.13 3.84 1.32
C ILE A 515 -1.22 3.25 2.19
N GLU A 516 -2.04 4.10 2.83
CA GLU A 516 -3.30 3.72 3.47
C GLU A 516 -4.43 4.62 2.95
N TYR A 517 -5.51 4.05 2.42
CA TYR A 517 -6.68 4.80 1.92
C TYR A 517 -7.98 4.11 2.34
N THR A 518 -8.94 4.85 2.88
CA THR A 518 -10.23 4.28 3.34
C THR A 518 -11.31 4.51 2.29
N ILE A 519 -11.94 3.44 1.82
CA ILE A 519 -13.02 3.48 0.83
C ILE A 519 -14.36 3.57 1.57
N GLY A 520 -15.10 4.66 1.36
CA GLY A 520 -16.41 4.94 1.98
C GLY A 520 -17.60 4.69 1.06
N ASP A 521 -18.80 4.57 1.64
CA ASP A 521 -20.06 4.34 0.92
C ASP A 521 -20.54 5.65 0.24
N GLY A 522 -20.50 5.74 -1.11
CA GLY A 522 -21.22 6.77 -1.88
C GLY A 522 -20.44 7.80 -2.70
N THR A 523 -19.18 7.59 -3.09
CA THR A 523 -18.40 8.57 -3.89
C THR A 523 -18.90 8.68 -5.34
N THR A 524 -19.26 9.88 -5.81
CA THR A 524 -19.40 10.28 -7.23
C THR A 524 -18.07 10.85 -7.70
N VAL A 525 -17.61 10.56 -8.93
CA VAL A 525 -16.30 11.06 -9.39
C VAL A 525 -16.43 11.74 -10.76
N VAL A 526 -15.57 12.73 -10.98
CA VAL A 526 -15.54 13.63 -12.14
C VAL A 526 -14.36 13.25 -13.06
N SER A 527 -14.45 13.53 -14.37
CA SER A 527 -13.36 13.26 -15.33
C SER A 527 -12.24 14.30 -15.23
N PRO A 528 -10.95 13.94 -15.38
CA PRO A 528 -9.85 14.89 -15.22
C PRO A 528 -9.84 15.96 -16.33
N ILE A 529 -9.53 17.20 -15.94
CA ILE A 529 -9.44 18.39 -16.79
C ILE A 529 -7.99 18.55 -17.20
N VAL A 530 -7.69 18.35 -18.49
CA VAL A 530 -6.31 18.36 -19.00
C VAL A 530 -6.10 19.51 -19.99
N GLY A 531 -5.09 20.33 -19.73
CA GLY A 531 -4.60 21.39 -20.62
C GLY A 531 -3.66 20.88 -21.72
N THR A 532 -2.93 21.78 -22.35
CA THR A 532 -2.07 21.55 -23.50
C THR A 532 -0.62 21.93 -23.19
N ASP A 533 0.24 21.94 -24.21
CA ASP A 533 1.64 22.39 -24.06
C ASP A 533 1.80 23.93 -24.14
N GLY A 534 0.73 24.72 -24.04
CA GLY A 534 0.82 26.18 -23.99
C GLY A 534 -0.27 26.83 -23.15
N ASP A 535 -0.13 28.14 -22.88
CA ASP A 535 -0.96 28.91 -21.94
C ASP A 535 -2.48 28.64 -22.06
N ASP A 536 -3.04 27.98 -21.05
CA ASP A 536 -4.44 27.56 -20.97
C ASP A 536 -5.23 28.26 -19.86
N GLU A 537 -6.56 28.32 -20.01
CA GLU A 537 -7.48 28.79 -18.97
C GLU A 537 -8.49 27.67 -18.69
N LEU A 538 -8.33 27.03 -17.54
CA LEU A 538 -9.05 25.83 -17.12
C LEU A 538 -10.00 26.16 -15.97
N THR A 539 -11.20 25.61 -16.01
CA THR A 539 -12.19 25.78 -14.94
C THR A 539 -12.83 24.44 -14.61
N GLY A 540 -12.80 24.09 -13.33
CA GLY A 540 -13.43 22.93 -12.73
C GLY A 540 -14.95 23.04 -12.57
N VAL A 541 -15.48 22.21 -11.69
CA VAL A 541 -16.88 22.15 -11.27
C VAL A 541 -16.96 22.18 -9.74
N ASP A 542 -18.14 22.35 -9.16
CA ASP A 542 -18.30 22.45 -7.70
C ASP A 542 -18.15 21.09 -6.95
N ASP A 543 -17.65 20.04 -7.62
CA ASP A 543 -17.37 18.71 -7.07
C ASP A 543 -15.87 18.40 -7.27
N GLY A 544 -15.26 17.54 -6.43
CA GLY A 544 -13.82 17.28 -6.47
C GLY A 544 -13.28 16.87 -7.84
N ASP A 545 -12.34 17.66 -8.35
CA ASP A 545 -11.73 17.60 -9.66
C ASP A 545 -10.29 17.07 -9.62
N ASN A 546 -9.84 16.61 -10.78
CA ASN A 546 -8.44 16.27 -11.03
C ASN A 546 -7.98 17.08 -12.25
N ILE A 547 -7.14 18.08 -12.03
CA ILE A 547 -6.74 19.06 -13.05
C ILE A 547 -5.26 18.93 -13.32
N SER A 548 -4.88 18.87 -14.61
CA SER A 548 -3.49 18.92 -15.06
C SER A 548 -3.37 19.97 -16.16
N SER A 549 -2.70 21.09 -15.88
CA SER A 549 -2.66 22.22 -16.82
C SER A 549 -1.62 22.05 -17.93
N GLY A 550 -0.51 21.36 -17.66
CA GLY A 550 0.46 20.95 -18.68
C GLY A 550 1.69 21.86 -18.74
N LEU A 551 2.03 22.37 -19.92
CA LEU A 551 3.15 23.32 -20.08
C LEU A 551 2.59 24.68 -20.49
N GLY A 552 3.23 25.77 -20.11
CA GLY A 552 2.76 27.12 -20.44
C GLY A 552 2.35 27.87 -19.19
N ALA A 553 2.07 29.18 -19.30
CA ALA A 553 1.61 29.98 -18.17
C ALA A 553 0.08 29.89 -18.06
N ASP A 554 -0.39 29.01 -17.19
CA ASP A 554 -1.77 28.57 -17.12
C ASP A 554 -2.56 29.30 -16.04
N LYS A 555 -3.88 29.32 -16.22
CA LYS A 555 -4.86 29.82 -15.24
C LYS A 555 -5.82 28.71 -14.87
N VAL A 556 -5.82 28.30 -13.62
CA VAL A 556 -6.67 27.23 -13.11
C VAL A 556 -7.64 27.78 -12.06
N LYS A 557 -8.91 27.41 -12.18
CA LYS A 557 -9.93 27.65 -11.14
C LYS A 557 -10.74 26.38 -10.93
N SER A 558 -10.55 25.65 -9.84
CA SER A 558 -11.17 24.32 -9.67
C SER A 558 -12.57 24.37 -9.05
N LEU A 559 -12.89 25.41 -8.27
CA LEU A 559 -14.21 25.77 -7.74
C LEU A 559 -14.58 25.14 -6.40
N GLY A 560 -15.03 23.89 -6.34
CA GLY A 560 -15.58 23.32 -5.12
C GLY A 560 -15.37 21.82 -5.05
N GLY A 561 -15.39 21.25 -3.86
CA GLY A 561 -14.96 19.87 -3.61
C GLY A 561 -13.44 19.73 -3.50
N PRO A 562 -12.95 18.59 -2.97
CA PRO A 562 -11.52 18.38 -2.76
C PRO A 562 -10.81 18.07 -4.09
N ASP A 563 -9.96 18.97 -4.52
CA ASP A 563 -9.32 18.99 -5.83
C ASP A 563 -7.86 18.50 -5.79
N ALA A 564 -7.43 17.84 -6.86
CA ALA A 564 -6.03 17.52 -7.11
C ALA A 564 -5.54 18.29 -8.35
N ILE A 565 -4.63 19.25 -8.16
CA ILE A 565 -4.25 20.23 -9.19
C ILE A 565 -2.75 20.14 -9.48
N ASP A 566 -2.39 19.72 -10.69
CA ASP A 566 -1.03 19.74 -11.22
C ASP A 566 -0.86 20.87 -12.24
N LEU A 567 -0.05 21.86 -11.88
CA LEU A 567 0.22 23.05 -12.70
C LEU A 567 1.34 22.81 -13.72
N GLY A 568 2.11 21.73 -13.59
CA GLY A 568 3.14 21.38 -14.56
C GLY A 568 4.26 22.42 -14.66
N ALA A 569 4.54 22.96 -15.84
CA ALA A 569 5.66 23.89 -16.02
C ALA A 569 5.27 25.19 -16.72
N GLY A 570 5.43 26.30 -16.00
CA GLY A 570 5.15 27.66 -16.42
C GLY A 570 5.09 28.61 -15.25
N ASP A 571 4.71 29.87 -15.48
CA ASP A 571 4.40 30.79 -14.39
C ASP A 571 2.86 30.78 -14.23
N ASP A 572 2.35 29.96 -13.32
CA ASP A 572 0.94 29.57 -13.26
C ASP A 572 0.14 30.34 -12.18
N ASP A 573 -1.17 30.45 -12.36
CA ASP A 573 -2.11 31.18 -11.49
C ASP A 573 -3.31 30.28 -11.16
N ALA A 574 -3.35 29.74 -9.94
CA ALA A 574 -4.29 28.71 -9.54
C ALA A 574 -5.14 29.12 -8.31
N ASP A 575 -6.43 28.78 -8.36
CA ASP A 575 -7.46 29.02 -7.36
C ASP A 575 -8.21 27.70 -7.09
N GLY A 576 -7.98 27.10 -5.92
CA GLY A 576 -8.60 25.84 -5.46
C GLY A 576 -10.11 25.97 -5.23
N GLY A 577 -10.54 27.18 -4.84
CA GLY A 577 -11.93 27.40 -4.54
C GLY A 577 -12.25 26.82 -3.18
N GLY A 578 -12.96 25.71 -3.06
CA GLY A 578 -13.34 25.20 -1.75
C GLY A 578 -13.42 23.69 -1.60
N GLY A 579 -12.71 23.12 -0.65
CA GLY A 579 -12.53 21.69 -0.46
C GLY A 579 -11.07 21.43 -0.07
N ASP A 580 -10.76 20.27 0.54
CA ASP A 580 -9.39 19.99 0.95
C ASP A 580 -8.48 19.77 -0.28
N ASP A 581 -7.88 20.83 -0.82
CA ASP A 581 -7.21 20.79 -2.11
C ASP A 581 -5.73 20.43 -2.01
N THR A 582 -5.21 19.83 -3.07
CA THR A 582 -3.81 19.41 -3.17
C THR A 582 -3.17 19.95 -4.43
N PHE A 583 -2.17 20.81 -4.26
CA PHE A 583 -1.45 21.45 -5.37
C PHE A 583 -0.05 20.88 -5.61
N TYR A 584 0.24 20.64 -6.88
CA TYR A 584 1.56 20.34 -7.43
C TYR A 584 1.99 21.48 -8.35
N PRO A 585 2.75 22.46 -7.85
CA PRO A 585 3.06 23.67 -8.62
C PRO A 585 4.13 23.49 -9.69
N GLY A 586 4.89 22.38 -9.66
CA GLY A 586 5.93 22.12 -10.66
C GLY A 586 6.94 23.27 -10.86
N PHE A 587 7.30 23.58 -12.11
CA PHE A 587 8.39 24.50 -12.46
C PHE A 587 7.90 25.88 -12.93
N GLY A 588 8.39 26.93 -12.26
CA GLY A 588 8.20 28.35 -12.60
C GLY A 588 7.67 29.13 -11.41
N ASN A 589 7.27 30.38 -11.61
CA ASN A 589 6.82 31.25 -10.52
C ASN A 589 5.29 31.27 -10.46
N ASP A 590 4.76 30.59 -9.45
CA ASP A 590 3.33 30.33 -9.38
C ASP A 590 2.66 31.11 -8.26
N ILE A 591 1.41 31.44 -8.49
CA ILE A 591 0.50 32.01 -7.51
C ILE A 591 -0.56 30.96 -7.23
N ILE A 592 -0.66 30.56 -5.98
CA ILE A 592 -1.62 29.54 -5.52
C ILE A 592 -2.47 30.16 -4.42
N ASP A 593 -3.77 30.11 -4.63
CA ASP A 593 -4.80 30.33 -3.62
C ASP A 593 -5.45 28.97 -3.36
N GLY A 594 -5.25 28.38 -2.18
CA GLY A 594 -5.92 27.11 -1.85
C GLY A 594 -7.42 27.36 -1.69
N GLY A 595 -7.73 28.41 -0.96
CA GLY A 595 -9.08 28.90 -0.80
C GLY A 595 -9.65 28.30 0.47
N SER A 596 -10.73 27.56 0.32
CA SER A 596 -11.61 27.14 1.38
C SER A 596 -11.30 25.69 1.75
N ASP A 597 -11.28 25.34 3.03
CA ASP A 597 -10.92 23.98 3.48
C ASP A 597 -9.39 23.67 3.48
N VAL A 598 -8.94 22.41 3.73
CA VAL A 598 -7.54 22.14 4.16
C VAL A 598 -6.70 21.96 2.94
N ASP A 599 -5.96 23.00 2.64
CA ASP A 599 -5.17 23.03 1.44
C ASP A 599 -3.71 22.70 1.75
N ARG A 600 -3.16 21.88 0.87
CA ARG A 600 -1.75 21.52 0.92
C ARG A 600 -1.08 21.78 -0.40
N VAL A 601 0.11 22.37 -0.31
CA VAL A 601 1.04 22.48 -1.44
C VAL A 601 2.17 21.52 -1.22
N ILE A 602 2.41 20.65 -2.21
CA ILE A 602 3.48 19.66 -2.15
C ILE A 602 4.69 20.21 -2.91
N ILE A 603 5.77 20.45 -2.17
CA ILE A 603 7.04 20.91 -2.73
C ILE A 603 8.05 19.78 -2.64
N PRO A 604 8.51 19.21 -3.77
CA PRO A 604 9.45 18.11 -3.77
C PRO A 604 10.89 18.59 -3.50
N ARG A 605 11.10 19.24 -2.35
CA ARG A 605 12.39 19.74 -1.85
C ARG A 605 12.48 19.49 -0.34
N LEU A 606 13.69 19.50 0.19
CA LEU A 606 13.88 19.55 1.64
C LEU A 606 13.46 20.93 2.17
N SER A 607 12.82 20.96 3.33
CA SER A 607 12.49 22.22 4.03
C SER A 607 13.71 23.12 4.27
N SER A 608 14.90 22.52 4.38
CA SER A 608 16.16 23.26 4.52
C SER A 608 16.68 23.94 3.24
N GLU A 609 16.13 23.56 2.08
CA GLU A 609 16.47 24.13 0.77
C GLU A 609 15.52 25.27 0.36
N VAL A 610 14.38 25.39 1.04
CA VAL A 610 13.34 26.37 0.75
C VAL A 610 13.25 27.40 1.88
N ASP A 611 13.40 28.68 1.54
CA ASP A 611 13.10 29.75 2.49
C ASP A 611 11.58 29.99 2.50
N ILE A 612 10.93 29.82 3.66
CA ILE A 612 9.53 30.18 3.89
C ILE A 612 9.47 31.62 4.43
N ARG A 613 8.73 32.50 3.75
CA ARG A 613 8.61 33.91 4.14
C ARG A 613 7.16 34.37 4.12
N GLU A 614 6.58 34.46 5.30
CA GLU A 614 5.32 35.17 5.52
C GLU A 614 5.46 36.64 5.09
N GLN A 615 4.53 37.08 4.26
CA GLN A 615 4.43 38.45 3.75
C GLN A 615 3.49 39.27 4.63
N PRO A 616 3.59 40.61 4.61
CA PRO A 616 2.72 41.48 5.41
C PRO A 616 1.22 41.38 5.11
N ASP A 617 0.85 40.78 3.98
CA ASP A 617 -0.55 40.55 3.57
C ASP A 617 -1.04 39.13 3.93
N GLY A 618 -0.29 38.39 4.75
CA GLY A 618 -0.63 37.03 5.18
C GLY A 618 -0.22 35.93 4.19
N SER A 619 0.15 36.29 2.96
CA SER A 619 0.62 35.29 1.98
C SER A 619 1.99 34.71 2.37
N VAL A 620 2.26 33.48 1.97
CA VAL A 620 3.52 32.78 2.23
C VAL A 620 4.31 32.65 0.94
N LEU A 621 5.49 33.27 0.89
CA LEU A 621 6.40 33.14 -0.23
C LEU A 621 7.41 32.02 0.04
N LEU A 622 7.42 30.99 -0.81
CA LEU A 622 8.41 29.93 -0.84
C LEU A 622 9.50 30.25 -1.87
N ILE A 623 10.76 30.22 -1.45
CA ILE A 623 11.90 30.48 -2.33
C ILE A 623 12.81 29.25 -2.32
N ASP A 624 12.79 28.51 -3.42
CA ASP A 624 13.66 27.35 -3.61
C ASP A 624 15.11 27.79 -3.91
N ASN A 625 16.02 27.54 -2.96
CA ASN A 625 17.44 27.84 -3.09
C ASN A 625 18.27 26.64 -3.58
N SER A 626 17.62 25.60 -4.09
CA SER A 626 18.26 24.38 -4.59
C SER A 626 19.12 24.63 -5.84
N ALA A 627 19.94 23.63 -6.20
CA ALA A 627 20.79 23.70 -7.39
C ALA A 627 19.98 23.84 -8.70
N VAL A 628 18.74 23.34 -8.71
CA VAL A 628 17.76 23.50 -9.79
C VAL A 628 16.45 24.01 -9.15
N PRO A 629 16.28 25.33 -9.03
CA PRO A 629 15.09 25.91 -8.39
C PRO A 629 13.81 25.59 -9.16
N LEU A 630 12.75 25.23 -8.43
CA LEU A 630 11.38 25.14 -8.96
C LEU A 630 10.76 26.50 -9.28
N GLY A 631 11.41 27.61 -8.94
CA GLY A 631 10.85 28.96 -8.99
C GLY A 631 10.23 29.38 -7.66
N GLU A 632 9.79 30.64 -7.57
CA GLU A 632 9.16 31.19 -6.35
C GLU A 632 7.68 30.82 -6.32
N LYS A 633 7.15 30.37 -5.17
CA LYS A 633 5.71 30.08 -5.00
C LYS A 633 5.09 31.08 -4.04
N LEU A 634 4.08 31.81 -4.48
CA LEU A 634 3.31 32.71 -3.63
C LEU A 634 2.01 32.03 -3.23
N LEU A 635 1.91 31.64 -1.96
CA LEU A 635 0.78 30.90 -1.42
C LEU A 635 -0.15 31.82 -0.64
N ARG A 636 -1.46 31.65 -0.82
CA ARG A 636 -2.54 32.26 -0.05
C ARG A 636 -3.51 31.16 0.34
N ASN A 637 -4.10 31.26 1.52
CA ASN A 637 -5.12 30.31 1.98
C ASN A 637 -4.67 28.86 1.76
N VAL A 638 -3.47 28.54 2.27
CA VAL A 638 -2.88 27.20 2.23
C VAL A 638 -2.34 26.93 3.62
N GLU A 639 -2.82 25.85 4.24
CA GLU A 639 -2.54 25.57 5.65
C GLU A 639 -1.24 24.80 5.80
N LYS A 640 -0.89 24.00 4.78
CA LYS A 640 0.22 23.05 4.84
C LYS A 640 1.13 23.14 3.62
N VAL A 641 2.43 23.16 3.91
CA VAL A 641 3.45 22.87 2.90
C VAL A 641 4.11 21.56 3.25
N GLU A 642 3.93 20.59 2.37
CA GLU A 642 4.57 19.29 2.48
C GLU A 642 5.92 19.35 1.75
N PHE A 643 6.98 19.39 2.54
CA PHE A 643 8.33 19.13 2.07
C PHE A 643 8.64 17.65 2.22
N THR A 644 9.71 17.21 1.57
CA THR A 644 10.03 15.80 1.53
C THR A 644 10.58 15.26 2.84
N ASP A 645 11.06 16.14 3.72
CA ASP A 645 11.56 15.81 5.06
C ASP A 645 10.57 16.15 6.19
N VAL A 646 9.60 17.04 5.96
CA VAL A 646 8.67 17.51 7.00
C VAL A 646 7.43 18.18 6.39
N SER A 647 6.26 17.93 6.99
CA SER A 647 5.09 18.78 6.78
C SER A 647 5.22 19.99 7.69
N VAL A 648 5.25 21.18 7.09
CA VAL A 648 5.22 22.43 7.82
C VAL A 648 3.79 22.95 7.76
N ASP A 649 3.13 22.97 8.91
CA ASP A 649 1.91 23.77 9.08
C ASP A 649 2.35 25.24 8.94
N ILE A 650 1.97 25.84 7.82
CA ILE A 650 2.22 27.25 7.53
C ILE A 650 1.04 28.12 7.99
N ASP A 651 -0.08 27.48 8.33
CA ASP A 651 -1.13 28.03 9.16
C ASP A 651 -1.12 27.43 10.59
N SER A 652 -1.40 28.26 11.59
CA SER A 652 -1.39 27.86 13.01
C SER A 652 -2.75 27.97 13.69
N GLY A 653 -3.82 27.58 12.98
CA GLY A 653 -4.96 26.90 13.57
C GLY A 653 -6.34 27.35 13.09
N GLY A 654 -6.89 26.60 12.14
CA GLY A 654 -8.31 26.48 11.79
C GLY A 654 -8.56 25.11 11.15
N SER A 655 -9.72 24.47 11.42
CA SER A 655 -10.16 23.33 10.62
C SER A 655 -10.95 23.94 9.48
N PRO A 656 -10.46 23.87 8.27
CA PRO A 656 -11.06 24.57 7.17
C PRO A 656 -12.22 23.68 6.68
N GLY A 657 -13.39 24.10 7.15
CA GLY A 657 -14.59 24.31 6.34
C GLY A 657 -14.35 25.50 5.41
N PRO A 658 -15.30 25.91 4.57
CA PRO A 658 -14.99 26.80 3.47
C PRO A 658 -14.48 28.17 3.90
N ASP A 659 -13.16 28.40 3.73
CA ASP A 659 -12.37 29.65 3.95
C ASP A 659 -13.22 30.59 4.76
N CYS A 660 -13.43 30.17 6.01
CA CYS A 660 -14.38 30.83 6.87
C CYS A 660 -13.53 31.51 7.92
N PRO A 661 -13.03 32.73 7.66
CA PRO A 661 -12.24 33.48 8.63
C PRO A 661 -12.84 33.54 10.04
N VAL A 662 -14.15 33.31 10.16
CA VAL A 662 -14.83 33.19 11.45
C VAL A 662 -14.58 31.84 12.14
N VAL A 663 -14.56 30.71 11.43
CA VAL A 663 -14.29 29.38 12.00
C VAL A 663 -12.78 29.09 12.02
N ASP A 664 -12.04 29.54 11.02
CA ASP A 664 -10.61 29.26 10.86
C ASP A 664 -9.70 30.17 11.70
N ARG A 665 -10.29 31.11 12.45
CA ARG A 665 -9.50 31.99 13.30
C ARG A 665 -8.81 31.22 14.45
N PRO A 666 -7.59 31.63 14.84
CA PRO A 666 -6.86 31.00 15.92
C PRO A 666 -7.67 30.86 17.21
N GLY A 667 -7.62 29.68 17.80
CA GLY A 667 -8.30 29.42 19.07
C GLY A 667 -9.74 28.92 18.96
N THR A 668 -10.26 28.74 17.74
CA THR A 668 -11.59 28.15 17.54
C THR A 668 -11.73 26.80 18.24
N GLN A 669 -12.88 26.59 18.87
CA GLN A 669 -13.26 25.34 19.52
C GLN A 669 -14.43 24.71 18.77
N ASP A 670 -14.22 23.51 18.23
CA ASP A 670 -15.25 22.75 17.53
C ASP A 670 -16.00 21.82 18.50
N GLY A 671 -17.33 21.94 18.51
CA GLY A 671 -18.28 21.14 19.28
C GLY A 671 -19.25 20.35 18.40
N SER A 672 -18.89 20.08 17.14
CA SER A 672 -19.76 19.41 16.18
C SER A 672 -19.86 17.89 16.35
N ALA A 673 -19.02 17.30 17.22
CA ALA A 673 -19.04 15.87 17.49
C ALA A 673 -20.34 15.44 18.18
N ALA A 674 -20.79 14.20 17.98
CA ALA A 674 -22.03 13.70 18.58
C ALA A 674 -21.97 13.40 20.09
N THR A 675 -21.03 14.01 20.80
CA THR A 675 -20.72 13.77 22.21
C THR A 675 -21.06 14.99 23.06
N ASP A 676 -21.45 14.78 24.31
CA ASP A 676 -21.62 15.89 25.27
C ASP A 676 -20.25 16.49 25.62
N ASP A 677 -19.83 17.55 24.93
CA ASP A 677 -18.49 18.10 25.05
C ASP A 677 -18.38 19.30 26.00
N VAL A 678 -17.19 19.50 26.56
CA VAL A 678 -16.86 20.65 27.41
C VAL A 678 -15.81 21.49 26.71
N LEU A 679 -16.25 22.57 26.08
CA LEU A 679 -15.45 23.44 25.24
C LEU A 679 -14.86 24.59 26.07
N THR A 680 -13.56 24.85 25.90
CA THR A 680 -12.86 25.93 26.60
C THR A 680 -11.89 26.61 25.64
N GLY A 681 -12.19 27.84 25.24
CA GLY A 681 -11.34 28.63 24.35
C GLY A 681 -10.11 29.20 25.06
N PRO A 682 -9.17 29.79 24.32
CA PRO A 682 -8.08 30.58 24.88
C PRO A 682 -8.57 31.86 25.58
N ALA A 683 -7.62 32.71 26.02
CA ALA A 683 -7.93 33.93 26.77
C ALA A 683 -8.08 35.20 25.88
N PHE A 684 -7.93 35.05 24.57
CA PHE A 684 -8.16 36.08 23.55
C PHE A 684 -9.42 35.71 22.75
N HIS A 685 -9.92 36.62 21.91
CA HIS A 685 -11.12 36.36 21.11
C HIS A 685 -11.02 35.04 20.36
N ASN A 686 -12.09 34.25 20.34
CA ASN A 686 -12.11 33.00 19.57
C ASN A 686 -13.52 32.60 19.15
N THR A 687 -13.63 31.62 18.26
CA THR A 687 -14.93 31.04 17.87
C THR A 687 -15.23 29.77 18.64
N PHE A 688 -16.50 29.54 18.90
CA PHE A 688 -17.02 28.23 19.28
C PHE A 688 -17.98 27.81 18.16
N PHE A 689 -17.64 26.74 17.43
CA PHE A 689 -18.37 26.29 16.25
C PHE A 689 -19.12 24.98 16.55
N VAL A 690 -20.35 24.86 16.04
CA VAL A 690 -21.15 23.63 16.10
C VAL A 690 -21.91 23.44 14.78
N ALA A 691 -21.58 22.39 14.02
CA ALA A 691 -22.30 22.01 12.82
C ALA A 691 -23.62 21.28 13.15
N GLU A 692 -24.71 21.67 12.48
CA GLU A 692 -26.06 21.11 12.62
C GLU A 692 -26.41 20.06 11.52
N GLU A 693 -25.42 19.33 11.01
CA GLU A 693 -25.59 18.25 10.01
C GLU A 693 -25.98 16.88 10.63
N GLY A 694 -26.03 16.82 11.96
CA GLY A 694 -26.32 15.61 12.74
C GLY A 694 -26.58 15.95 14.21
N THR A 695 -26.52 14.94 15.10
CA THR A 695 -26.61 15.20 16.54
C THR A 695 -25.26 15.69 17.06
N SER A 696 -25.18 16.88 17.66
CA SER A 696 -23.99 17.40 18.36
C SER A 696 -24.01 17.10 19.87
N GLY A 697 -25.13 16.66 20.43
CA GLY A 697 -25.23 16.33 21.86
C GLY A 697 -25.47 17.54 22.77
N HIS A 698 -25.04 17.42 24.02
CA HIS A 698 -25.29 18.43 25.07
C HIS A 698 -24.02 19.15 25.52
N ASP A 699 -23.58 20.12 24.73
CA ASP A 699 -22.31 20.81 24.94
C ASP A 699 -22.33 21.88 26.02
N ARG A 700 -21.15 22.16 26.55
CA ARG A 700 -20.92 23.22 27.52
C ARG A 700 -19.68 24.03 27.20
N ILE A 701 -19.88 25.30 26.88
CA ILE A 701 -18.82 26.30 26.73
C ILE A 701 -18.51 26.91 28.10
N THR A 702 -17.26 26.81 28.56
CA THR A 702 -16.90 27.19 29.94
C THR A 702 -16.41 28.63 30.10
N ASN A 703 -16.07 29.32 29.02
CA ASN A 703 -15.45 30.65 29.06
C ASN A 703 -15.86 31.59 27.92
N PHE A 704 -17.14 31.62 27.55
CA PHE A 704 -17.62 32.53 26.49
C PHE A 704 -17.54 34.00 26.93
N ALA A 705 -16.54 34.72 26.39
CA ALA A 705 -16.23 36.10 26.70
C ALA A 705 -17.06 37.10 25.86
N LYS A 706 -16.70 38.40 25.89
CA LYS A 706 -17.47 39.46 25.21
C LYS A 706 -17.01 39.73 23.78
N ASP A 707 -15.82 39.26 23.49
CA ASP A 707 -15.03 39.30 22.28
C ASP A 707 -15.05 37.95 21.52
N ASP A 708 -15.67 36.92 22.10
CA ASP A 708 -15.90 35.63 21.45
C ASP A 708 -17.17 35.63 20.60
N VAL A 709 -17.20 34.72 19.61
CA VAL A 709 -18.39 34.43 18.81
C VAL A 709 -18.76 32.95 18.89
N PHE A 710 -20.06 32.71 18.74
CA PHE A 710 -20.62 31.38 18.57
C PHE A 710 -21.10 31.27 17.12
N ALA A 711 -20.72 30.20 16.45
CA ALA A 711 -21.03 29.98 15.04
C ALA A 711 -21.71 28.61 14.85
N THR A 712 -22.67 28.55 13.95
CA THR A 712 -23.39 27.30 13.62
C THR A 712 -23.53 27.14 12.11
N SER A 713 -23.57 25.90 11.62
CA SER A 713 -23.79 25.63 10.18
C SER A 713 -25.24 25.85 9.71
N LYS A 714 -26.09 26.36 10.60
CA LYS A 714 -27.49 26.68 10.32
C LYS A 714 -27.98 27.80 11.21
N ALA A 715 -28.86 28.64 10.66
CA ALA A 715 -29.40 29.76 11.40
C ALA A 715 -30.26 29.30 12.59
N LEU A 716 -29.85 29.70 13.79
CA LEU A 716 -30.62 29.52 15.02
C LEU A 716 -32.01 30.16 14.91
N PHE A 717 -33.00 29.47 15.47
CA PHE A 717 -34.39 29.91 15.41
C PHE A 717 -34.65 31.21 16.18
N ASP A 718 -34.86 32.31 15.45
CA ASP A 718 -35.35 33.58 16.00
C ASP A 718 -36.89 33.66 15.95
N SER A 719 -37.52 33.36 17.08
CA SER A 719 -38.99 33.32 17.19
C SER A 719 -39.71 34.65 16.95
N ASN A 720 -39.04 35.79 17.17
CA ASN A 720 -39.67 37.11 17.12
C ASN A 720 -39.07 38.01 16.02
N GLY A 721 -38.01 37.56 15.35
CA GLY A 721 -37.36 38.24 14.23
C GLY A 721 -36.67 39.54 14.63
N ASP A 722 -36.30 39.72 15.90
CA ASP A 722 -35.61 40.92 16.38
C ASP A 722 -34.08 40.82 16.31
N GLY A 723 -33.55 39.69 15.82
CA GLY A 723 -32.14 39.39 15.69
C GLY A 723 -31.47 38.97 17.00
N ILE A 724 -32.25 38.68 18.06
CA ILE A 724 -31.76 38.17 19.34
C ILE A 724 -32.29 36.75 19.60
N ILE A 725 -31.39 35.79 19.66
CA ILE A 725 -31.69 34.40 20.02
C ILE A 725 -31.81 34.29 21.54
N THR A 726 -33.04 34.05 22.00
CA THR A 726 -33.35 33.87 23.42
C THR A 726 -33.30 32.41 23.83
N PHE A 727 -32.76 32.16 25.02
CA PHE A 727 -32.61 30.82 25.56
C PHE A 727 -33.92 30.31 26.16
N GLY A 728 -34.08 28.98 26.20
CA GLY A 728 -35.20 28.34 26.88
C GLY A 728 -35.25 28.67 28.38
N THR A 729 -36.38 28.37 29.03
CA THR A 729 -36.52 28.60 30.50
C THR A 729 -35.54 27.77 31.35
N ASN A 730 -35.00 26.69 30.78
CA ASN A 730 -33.91 25.87 31.29
C ASN A 730 -32.52 26.53 31.15
N LYS A 731 -32.42 27.67 30.47
CA LYS A 731 -31.18 28.41 30.14
C LYS A 731 -30.23 27.67 29.20
N LEU A 732 -30.74 26.71 28.43
CA LEU A 732 -30.01 26.07 27.35
C LEU A 732 -30.37 26.73 26.03
N LEU A 733 -29.38 26.83 25.13
CA LEU A 733 -29.61 27.12 23.73
C LEU A 733 -30.05 25.81 23.07
N ASP A 734 -31.15 25.85 22.34
CA ASP A 734 -31.66 24.73 21.55
C ASP A 734 -31.25 24.99 20.10
N LEU A 735 -30.41 24.13 19.53
CA LEU A 735 -29.86 24.33 18.19
C LEU A 735 -30.91 23.96 17.13
N ASP A 736 -31.59 22.83 17.33
CA ASP A 736 -32.59 22.29 16.40
C ASP A 736 -33.91 23.08 16.32
N GLY A 737 -34.07 24.11 17.17
CA GLY A 737 -35.29 24.90 17.28
C GLY A 737 -36.35 24.30 18.22
N PRO A 738 -37.47 25.02 18.42
CA PRO A 738 -38.43 24.70 19.47
C PRO A 738 -39.16 23.39 19.16
N ASP A 739 -38.90 22.36 19.98
CA ASP A 739 -39.50 21.00 19.98
C ASP A 739 -38.64 19.87 19.35
N ALA A 740 -37.36 20.11 18.99
CA ALA A 740 -36.48 19.07 18.44
C ALA A 740 -35.45 18.52 19.45
N GLY A 741 -34.89 19.34 20.35
CA GLY A 741 -34.42 18.95 21.68
C GLY A 741 -33.38 17.83 21.81
N ILE A 742 -32.64 17.52 20.74
CA ILE A 742 -31.54 16.56 20.79
C ILE A 742 -30.25 17.32 21.07
N ASP A 743 -30.06 18.48 20.42
CA ASP A 743 -28.79 19.22 20.50
C ASP A 743 -28.93 20.53 21.27
N THR A 744 -28.10 20.70 22.31
CA THR A 744 -28.17 21.89 23.17
C THR A 744 -26.81 22.37 23.63
N VAL A 745 -26.62 23.69 23.67
CA VAL A 745 -25.40 24.30 24.21
C VAL A 745 -25.70 25.08 25.49
N SER A 746 -24.88 24.87 26.51
CA SER A 746 -24.85 25.67 27.74
C SER A 746 -23.63 26.58 27.78
N PHE A 747 -23.81 27.81 28.26
CA PHE A 747 -22.75 28.82 28.31
C PHE A 747 -22.47 29.24 29.76
N ASP A 748 -21.23 29.10 30.20
CA ASP A 748 -20.73 29.80 31.38
C ASP A 748 -20.31 31.22 30.97
N GLY A 749 -20.81 32.25 31.66
CA GLY A 749 -20.42 33.65 31.43
C GLY A 749 -21.40 34.48 30.59
N LEU A 750 -22.30 33.85 29.83
CA LEU A 750 -23.34 34.52 29.05
C LEU A 750 -24.64 34.73 29.86
N ASP A 751 -25.27 35.91 29.75
CA ASP A 751 -26.60 36.16 30.32
C ASP A 751 -27.70 35.57 29.41
N ALA A 752 -28.11 34.34 29.69
CA ALA A 752 -29.14 33.62 28.94
C ALA A 752 -30.47 34.39 28.80
N LYS A 753 -30.78 35.35 29.67
CA LYS A 753 -31.99 36.20 29.52
C LYS A 753 -31.85 37.28 28.45
N LYS A 754 -30.61 37.65 28.13
CA LYS A 754 -30.28 38.64 27.11
C LYS A 754 -30.00 37.98 25.78
N GLY A 755 -29.48 36.74 25.81
CA GLY A 755 -29.32 35.91 24.64
C GLY A 755 -28.11 36.28 23.78
N LEU A 756 -28.11 35.72 22.58
CA LEU A 756 -27.12 35.97 21.54
C LEU A 756 -27.73 36.90 20.48
N ARG A 757 -26.95 37.84 19.94
CA ARG A 757 -27.35 38.68 18.81
C ARG A 757 -26.76 38.08 17.54
N PHE A 758 -27.56 38.03 16.48
CA PHE A 758 -27.11 37.60 15.17
C PHE A 758 -26.27 38.69 14.51
N LEU A 759 -25.06 38.31 14.08
CA LEU A 759 -24.10 39.19 13.41
C LEU A 759 -24.12 39.05 11.90
N GLY A 760 -24.68 37.99 11.35
CA GLY A 760 -24.66 37.74 9.92
C GLY A 760 -24.11 36.35 9.61
N GLU A 761 -23.97 36.11 8.31
CA GLU A 761 -23.34 34.91 7.77
C GLU A 761 -21.87 35.27 7.50
N GLY A 762 -20.95 34.50 8.09
CA GLY A 762 -19.51 34.78 8.01
C GLY A 762 -18.88 34.28 6.71
N CYS A 763 -19.39 33.15 6.24
CA CYS A 763 -19.09 32.46 5.00
C CYS A 763 -20.32 31.56 4.70
N ASP A 764 -20.33 30.87 3.55
CA ASP A 764 -21.48 30.08 3.12
C ASP A 764 -21.92 29.07 4.20
N ASP A 765 -23.20 29.14 4.56
CA ASP A 765 -23.85 28.32 5.58
C ASP A 765 -23.30 28.46 7.03
N VAL A 766 -22.43 29.44 7.34
CA VAL A 766 -21.96 29.70 8.71
C VAL A 766 -22.58 30.96 9.32
N PHE A 767 -23.46 30.75 10.29
CA PHE A 767 -24.23 31.79 10.97
C PHE A 767 -23.57 32.20 12.28
N VAL A 768 -23.26 33.50 12.42
CA VAL A 768 -22.41 34.00 13.50
C VAL A 768 -23.20 34.81 14.52
N TYR A 769 -22.90 34.56 15.78
CA TYR A 769 -23.58 35.15 16.93
C TYR A 769 -22.59 35.66 17.97
N ALA A 770 -22.93 36.77 18.62
CA ALA A 770 -22.19 37.27 19.77
C ALA A 770 -23.12 37.63 20.92
N THR A 771 -22.60 37.89 22.11
CA THR A 771 -23.46 38.22 23.27
C THR A 771 -24.30 39.49 23.04
N ALA A 772 -25.62 39.41 23.21
CA ALA A 772 -26.52 40.55 22.96
C ALA A 772 -26.26 41.78 23.86
N THR A 773 -25.46 41.60 24.91
CA THR A 773 -25.18 42.63 25.93
C THR A 773 -24.12 43.65 25.53
N VAL A 774 -23.38 43.43 24.44
CA VAL A 774 -22.35 44.37 23.95
C VAL A 774 -22.97 45.49 23.12
N ARG A 775 -24.02 45.22 22.34
CA ARG A 775 -24.66 46.24 21.50
C ARG A 775 -25.30 47.36 22.33
N PRO A 776 -24.93 48.64 22.12
CA PRO A 776 -25.58 49.76 22.76
C PRO A 776 -27.07 49.86 22.40
N LYS A 777 -27.84 50.48 23.29
CA LYS A 777 -29.29 50.55 23.16
C LYS A 777 -29.71 51.40 21.97
N GLY A 778 -30.35 50.76 20.99
CA GLY A 778 -30.92 51.44 19.82
C GLY A 778 -29.87 51.83 18.77
N ALA A 779 -28.64 51.30 18.89
CA ALA A 779 -27.62 51.50 17.88
C ALA A 779 -27.97 50.78 16.57
N LEU A 780 -27.60 51.42 15.46
CA LEU A 780 -27.52 50.83 14.14
C LEU A 780 -26.17 50.12 14.07
N GLU A 781 -26.19 48.80 14.06
CA GLU A 781 -24.99 47.97 14.13
C GLU A 781 -24.53 47.61 12.71
N GLY A 782 -23.25 47.85 12.43
CA GLY A 782 -22.54 47.19 11.34
C GLY A 782 -22.21 45.77 11.74
N ARG A 783 -22.57 44.84 10.85
CA ARG A 783 -22.61 43.39 11.01
C ARG A 783 -21.56 42.78 10.09
N LEU A 784 -21.59 41.46 9.93
CA LEU A 784 -20.77 40.80 8.92
C LEU A 784 -21.33 41.12 7.52
N GLY A 785 -20.44 41.52 6.61
CA GLY A 785 -20.74 41.91 5.23
C GLY A 785 -21.05 43.40 5.04
N ASP A 786 -21.08 43.85 3.79
CA ASP A 786 -21.21 45.27 3.42
C ASP A 786 -22.57 45.89 3.81
N ASP A 787 -22.66 46.54 4.97
CA ASP A 787 -23.90 47.18 5.40
C ASP A 787 -24.11 48.57 4.81
N ALA A 788 -25.40 48.88 4.58
CA ALA A 788 -25.85 50.22 4.23
C ALA A 788 -26.67 50.84 5.38
N LEU A 789 -25.97 51.53 6.28
CA LEU A 789 -26.57 52.22 7.42
C LEU A 789 -26.96 53.66 7.06
N ALA A 790 -28.03 54.16 7.68
CA ALA A 790 -28.52 55.49 7.41
C ALA A 790 -28.99 56.21 8.68
N GLY A 791 -28.42 57.39 8.90
CA GLY A 791 -28.92 58.38 9.85
C GLY A 791 -30.19 59.03 9.33
N ASP A 792 -30.83 59.81 10.18
CA ASP A 792 -32.02 60.54 9.78
C ASP A 792 -31.70 61.80 8.97
N ASN A 793 -32.50 62.09 7.94
CA ASN A 793 -32.40 63.32 7.16
C ASN A 793 -33.68 64.14 7.40
N PRO A 794 -33.62 65.33 8.05
CA PRO A 794 -32.46 66.23 8.13
C PRO A 794 -31.76 66.30 9.52
N ASP A 795 -31.28 65.18 10.09
CA ASP A 795 -30.54 65.12 11.38
C ASP A 795 -31.35 65.70 12.56
N ALA A 796 -32.59 65.25 12.67
CA ALA A 796 -33.51 65.62 13.73
C ALA A 796 -33.24 64.83 15.03
N LYS A 797 -32.80 63.57 14.93
CA LYS A 797 -32.51 62.67 16.05
C LYS A 797 -31.01 62.47 16.19
N ALA A 798 -30.58 61.93 17.32
CA ALA A 798 -29.24 61.40 17.46
C ALA A 798 -29.28 59.93 17.04
N ASN A 799 -28.39 59.51 16.15
CA ASN A 799 -28.18 58.11 15.80
C ASN A 799 -26.82 57.63 16.33
N THR A 800 -26.81 56.41 16.84
CA THR A 800 -25.58 55.71 17.22
C THR A 800 -25.31 54.66 16.16
N PHE A 801 -24.17 54.75 15.49
CA PHE A 801 -23.64 53.72 14.61
C PHE A 801 -22.61 52.91 15.40
N PHE A 802 -22.75 51.60 15.42
CA PHE A 802 -21.97 50.73 16.29
C PHE A 802 -21.29 49.63 15.48
N PHE A 803 -19.99 49.44 15.71
CA PHE A 803 -19.18 48.39 15.10
C PHE A 803 -18.44 47.67 16.23
N ASP A 804 -18.70 46.38 16.40
CA ASP A 804 -18.09 45.59 17.48
C ASP A 804 -16.71 45.07 17.08
N THR A 805 -15.77 46.00 16.94
CA THR A 805 -14.42 45.74 16.45
C THR A 805 -13.56 44.85 17.37
N ALA A 806 -13.94 44.69 18.64
CA ALA A 806 -13.27 43.79 19.58
C ALA A 806 -13.55 42.31 19.32
N LEU A 807 -14.57 42.00 18.51
CA LEU A 807 -14.78 40.64 18.01
C LEU A 807 -13.66 40.19 17.07
N ASP A 808 -12.94 41.14 16.49
CA ASP A 808 -11.85 40.87 15.55
C ASP A 808 -12.28 40.00 14.36
N LEU A 809 -13.41 40.40 13.78
CA LEU A 809 -13.94 39.81 12.56
C LEU A 809 -14.03 40.91 11.50
N ASN A 810 -13.83 40.56 10.24
CA ASN A 810 -14.03 41.49 9.13
C ASN A 810 -15.52 41.85 9.01
N LEU A 811 -15.86 43.09 9.34
CA LEU A 811 -17.23 43.61 9.25
C LEU A 811 -17.60 44.06 7.83
N GLY A 812 -16.65 44.06 6.89
CA GLY A 812 -16.89 44.40 5.48
C GLY A 812 -16.66 45.88 5.12
N HIS A 813 -17.19 46.28 3.96
CA HIS A 813 -17.07 47.62 3.38
C HIS A 813 -18.35 48.43 3.52
N ASP A 814 -18.54 48.94 4.72
CA ASP A 814 -19.76 49.57 5.16
C ASP A 814 -19.98 50.96 4.61
N LYS A 815 -21.24 51.37 4.60
CA LYS A 815 -21.66 52.70 4.15
C LYS A 815 -22.59 53.33 5.17
N ILE A 816 -22.18 54.47 5.71
CA ILE A 816 -23.06 55.32 6.50
C ILE A 816 -23.49 56.51 5.66
N THR A 817 -24.79 56.68 5.49
CA THR A 817 -25.39 57.86 4.85
C THR A 817 -26.12 58.74 5.86
N ASN A 818 -26.21 60.03 5.56
CA ASN A 818 -26.84 61.03 6.42
C ASN A 818 -26.21 61.15 7.82
N PHE A 819 -24.89 60.97 7.95
CA PHE A 819 -24.19 61.18 9.22
C PHE A 819 -24.27 62.66 9.62
N GLY A 820 -25.06 62.93 10.65
CA GLY A 820 -25.44 64.25 11.15
C GLY A 820 -24.50 64.80 12.24
N GLY A 821 -24.77 66.02 12.68
CA GLY A 821 -24.05 66.66 13.79
C GLY A 821 -24.54 66.21 15.17
N LYS A 822 -25.51 65.30 15.25
CA LYS A 822 -25.94 64.65 16.49
C LYS A 822 -25.56 63.16 16.54
N ASP A 823 -24.96 62.67 15.47
CA ASP A 823 -24.67 61.26 15.32
C ASP A 823 -23.29 60.94 15.90
N ILE A 824 -23.19 59.74 16.44
CA ILE A 824 -21.93 59.19 16.96
C ILE A 824 -21.64 57.86 16.27
N LEU A 825 -20.36 57.62 16.03
CA LEU A 825 -19.80 56.32 15.68
C LEU A 825 -19.16 55.73 16.94
N VAL A 826 -19.40 54.45 17.20
CA VAL A 826 -18.93 53.75 18.40
C VAL A 826 -18.26 52.45 18.00
N THR A 827 -17.03 52.24 18.45
CA THR A 827 -16.26 51.00 18.27
C THR A 827 -15.89 50.40 19.63
N THR A 828 -15.53 49.12 19.68
CA THR A 828 -15.09 48.45 20.93
C THR A 828 -13.57 48.36 21.09
N THR A 829 -12.84 48.76 20.05
CA THR A 829 -11.39 48.99 20.02
C THR A 829 -11.12 50.42 19.55
N GLN A 830 -9.94 50.95 19.87
CA GLN A 830 -9.62 52.34 19.53
C GLN A 830 -9.19 52.44 18.06
N LEU A 831 -9.86 53.29 17.27
CA LEU A 831 -9.42 53.63 15.92
C LEU A 831 -8.05 54.30 15.92
N PHE A 832 -7.23 53.94 14.93
CA PHE A 832 -5.87 54.42 14.77
C PHE A 832 -5.79 55.93 14.50
N ASP A 833 -5.06 56.63 15.37
CA ASP A 833 -4.74 58.04 15.23
C ASP A 833 -3.24 58.22 14.95
N SER A 834 -2.88 58.29 13.66
CA SER A 834 -1.49 58.32 13.21
C SER A 834 -0.66 59.50 13.73
N ASN A 835 -1.30 60.63 14.05
CA ASN A 835 -0.61 61.85 14.51
C ASN A 835 -0.95 62.20 15.97
N ASN A 836 -1.82 61.41 16.59
CA ASN A 836 -2.25 61.51 17.98
C ASN A 836 -2.77 62.92 18.34
N ASP A 837 -3.51 63.55 17.40
CA ASP A 837 -4.11 64.88 17.55
C ASP A 837 -5.59 64.84 18.00
N GLY A 838 -6.14 63.63 18.18
CA GLY A 838 -7.53 63.40 18.56
C GLY A 838 -8.51 63.44 17.39
N LYS A 839 -8.01 63.48 16.14
CA LYS A 839 -8.83 63.41 14.93
C LYS A 839 -8.42 62.23 14.08
N ILE A 840 -9.39 61.39 13.79
CA ILE A 840 -9.19 60.22 12.95
C ILE A 840 -9.36 60.67 11.50
N ALA A 841 -8.25 60.89 10.82
CA ALA A 841 -8.23 61.22 9.39
C ALA A 841 -8.50 59.96 8.56
N PHE A 842 -9.34 60.09 7.54
CA PHE A 842 -9.64 58.97 6.64
C PHE A 842 -8.51 58.79 5.64
N GLY A 843 -8.36 57.59 5.10
CA GLY A 843 -7.37 57.29 4.09
C GLY A 843 -7.55 58.12 2.80
N PRO A 844 -6.58 58.08 1.87
CA PRO A 844 -6.70 58.73 0.56
C PRO A 844 -7.89 58.23 -0.28
N ASN A 845 -8.38 57.01 0.02
CA ASN A 845 -9.58 56.39 -0.54
C ASN A 845 -10.89 56.97 0.04
N HIS A 846 -10.82 57.86 1.03
CA HIS A 846 -11.95 58.42 1.79
C HIS A 846 -12.74 57.37 2.58
N LEU A 847 -12.09 56.28 2.98
CA LEU A 847 -12.64 55.27 3.88
C LEU A 847 -12.05 55.45 5.29
N LEU A 848 -12.86 55.13 6.28
CA LEU A 848 -12.45 55.02 7.67
C LEU A 848 -12.07 53.58 7.95
N ASP A 849 -10.78 53.32 8.12
CA ASP A 849 -10.27 51.99 8.45
C ASP A 849 -10.61 51.67 9.92
N LEU A 850 -11.26 50.54 10.17
CA LEU A 850 -11.59 50.06 11.51
C LEU A 850 -10.40 49.28 12.09
N SER A 851 -10.08 49.50 13.36
CA SER A 851 -8.97 48.81 14.03
C SER A 851 -9.47 47.56 14.76
N GLY A 852 -8.73 46.46 14.71
CA GLY A 852 -9.06 45.23 15.43
C GLY A 852 -8.74 45.26 16.92
N GLY A 853 -8.96 44.10 17.55
CA GLY A 853 -8.63 43.82 18.95
C GLY A 853 -7.13 43.58 19.15
N LEU A 854 -6.74 43.03 20.29
CA LEU A 854 -5.46 42.31 20.37
C LEU A 854 -5.82 40.83 20.32
N GLY A 855 -5.49 40.16 19.23
CA GLY A 855 -5.83 38.77 19.01
C GLY A 855 -4.86 37.76 19.59
N GLY A 856 -4.70 36.67 18.84
CA GLY A 856 -3.78 35.58 19.17
C GLY A 856 -2.35 36.08 19.40
N PRO A 857 -1.46 35.22 19.92
CA PRO A 857 -0.08 35.61 20.22
C PRO A 857 0.65 36.17 18.99
N GLY A 858 0.77 37.49 18.87
CA GLY A 858 1.49 38.14 17.78
C GLY A 858 0.71 39.23 17.05
N ASP A 859 -0.62 39.26 17.18
CA ASP A 859 -1.46 40.27 16.54
C ASP A 859 -1.34 41.65 17.24
N PRO A 860 -0.92 42.71 16.52
CA PRO A 860 -0.82 44.06 17.05
C PRO A 860 -2.13 44.89 17.03
N GLY A 861 -3.24 44.40 16.45
CA GLY A 861 -4.48 45.17 16.30
C GLY A 861 -4.34 46.28 15.25
N SER A 862 -4.13 45.90 14.00
CA SER A 862 -3.77 46.83 12.92
C SER A 862 -4.95 47.68 12.42
N PRO A 863 -4.70 48.87 11.84
CA PRO A 863 -5.76 49.64 11.17
C PRO A 863 -6.25 48.93 9.91
N GLY A 864 -7.57 48.85 9.71
CA GLY A 864 -8.23 48.24 8.55
C GLY A 864 -8.49 46.74 8.69
N GLU A 865 -8.02 46.14 9.78
CA GLU A 865 -8.10 44.71 10.07
C GLU A 865 -9.53 44.17 10.11
N VAL A 866 -10.48 44.96 10.60
CA VAL A 866 -11.87 44.53 10.80
C VAL A 866 -12.86 45.22 9.86
N GLY A 867 -12.38 45.72 8.72
CA GLY A 867 -13.18 46.37 7.69
C GLY A 867 -13.02 47.89 7.62
N ASP A 868 -13.84 48.52 6.77
CA ASP A 868 -13.81 49.96 6.55
C ASP A 868 -15.19 50.58 6.32
N ILE A 869 -15.28 51.90 6.54
CA ILE A 869 -16.56 52.62 6.43
C ILE A 869 -16.45 53.83 5.51
N ALA A 870 -17.30 53.89 4.48
CA ALA A 870 -17.56 55.09 3.73
C ALA A 870 -18.68 55.93 4.39
N ILE A 871 -18.33 57.13 4.88
CA ILE A 871 -19.30 58.00 5.58
C ILE A 871 -19.67 59.21 4.72
N LYS A 872 -20.97 59.47 4.55
CA LYS A 872 -21.52 60.69 3.93
C LYS A 872 -22.37 61.47 4.91
N ASN A 873 -22.16 62.79 4.94
CA ASN A 873 -22.98 63.68 5.75
C ASN A 873 -24.39 63.88 5.18
N THR A 874 -25.26 64.58 5.90
CA THR A 874 -26.64 64.90 5.47
C THR A 874 -26.75 65.70 4.16
N GLY A 875 -25.67 66.36 3.74
CA GLY A 875 -25.55 67.05 2.45
C GLY A 875 -25.08 66.14 1.30
N GLY A 876 -24.77 64.87 1.58
CA GLY A 876 -24.26 63.89 0.62
C GLY A 876 -22.76 63.99 0.32
N ALA A 877 -22.03 64.88 1.00
CA ALA A 877 -20.58 64.99 0.86
C ALA A 877 -19.88 63.92 1.73
N ALA A 878 -18.77 63.38 1.24
CA ALA A 878 -17.95 62.45 2.01
C ALA A 878 -17.39 63.13 3.26
N VAL A 879 -17.48 62.45 4.39
CA VAL A 879 -16.74 62.78 5.60
C VAL A 879 -15.33 62.24 5.41
N THR A 880 -14.32 63.03 5.79
CA THR A 880 -12.90 62.67 5.62
C THR A 880 -12.13 62.65 6.95
N SER A 881 -12.83 62.89 8.05
CA SER A 881 -12.25 62.91 9.39
C SER A 881 -13.34 62.91 10.47
N LEU A 882 -13.11 62.19 11.56
CA LEU A 882 -13.90 62.23 12.79
C LEU A 882 -13.06 62.79 13.94
N GLU A 883 -13.69 63.27 15.01
CA GLU A 883 -13.02 63.56 16.29
C GLU A 883 -13.27 62.43 17.28
N PHE A 884 -12.25 62.11 18.09
CA PHE A 884 -12.37 61.16 19.19
C PHE A 884 -12.91 61.87 20.44
N ASP A 885 -14.14 61.53 20.83
CA ASP A 885 -14.85 62.17 21.95
C ASP A 885 -14.46 61.56 23.31
N GLY A 886 -14.11 60.26 23.31
CA GLY A 886 -13.55 59.59 24.48
C GLY A 886 -13.93 58.11 24.61
N LEU A 887 -13.55 57.53 25.75
CA LEU A 887 -13.74 56.12 26.10
C LEU A 887 -14.78 55.98 27.23
N VAL A 888 -15.76 55.11 27.03
CA VAL A 888 -16.76 54.71 28.03
C VAL A 888 -16.57 53.22 28.34
N ALA A 889 -16.21 52.87 29.58
CA ALA A 889 -16.16 51.47 30.02
C ALA A 889 -17.51 51.06 30.63
N HIS A 890 -18.17 50.03 30.08
CA HIS A 890 -19.46 49.56 30.56
C HIS A 890 -19.57 48.03 30.49
N SER A 891 -19.98 47.40 31.60
CA SER A 891 -20.23 45.95 31.69
C SER A 891 -19.10 45.06 31.16
N GLY A 892 -17.85 45.47 31.39
CA GLY A 892 -16.64 44.75 30.98
C GLY A 892 -16.14 45.06 29.57
N VAL A 893 -16.81 45.95 28.84
CA VAL A 893 -16.46 46.32 27.46
C VAL A 893 -16.04 47.80 27.43
N ASN A 894 -15.05 48.12 26.60
CA ASN A 894 -14.62 49.48 26.32
C ASN A 894 -15.32 49.98 25.06
N TYR A 895 -15.91 51.17 25.10
CA TYR A 895 -16.59 51.80 23.95
C TYR A 895 -15.90 53.12 23.62
N TYR A 896 -15.35 53.21 22.42
CA TYR A 896 -14.66 54.39 21.90
C TYR A 896 -15.65 55.18 21.04
N VAL A 897 -15.85 56.44 21.39
CA VAL A 897 -16.90 57.29 20.80
C VAL A 897 -16.28 58.35 19.90
N TYR A 898 -16.84 58.51 18.72
CA TYR A 898 -16.40 59.45 17.70
C TYR A 898 -17.58 60.23 17.13
N SER A 899 -17.31 61.45 16.71
CA SER A 899 -18.31 62.32 16.08
C SER A 899 -17.71 63.15 14.94
N GLY A 900 -18.56 63.85 14.19
CA GLY A 900 -18.08 64.77 13.15
C GLY A 900 -17.26 65.92 13.76
N ILE A 901 -16.25 66.42 13.04
CA ILE A 901 -15.39 67.51 13.54
C ILE A 901 -16.23 68.72 14.02
N GLY A 902 -16.07 69.07 15.30
CA GLY A 902 -16.78 70.18 15.95
C GLY A 902 -18.25 69.89 16.25
N SER A 903 -18.64 68.61 16.28
CA SER A 903 -19.95 68.15 16.72
C SER A 903 -20.21 68.51 18.19
N ALA A 904 -21.48 68.55 18.57
CA ALA A 904 -21.89 68.64 19.97
C ALA A 904 -22.26 67.27 20.57
N ALA A 905 -22.34 66.23 19.72
CA ALA A 905 -22.56 64.85 20.13
C ALA A 905 -21.27 64.24 20.69
N GLY A 906 -21.40 63.25 21.58
CA GLY A 906 -20.25 62.52 22.11
C GLY A 906 -20.64 61.46 23.13
N MET A 907 -19.80 61.24 24.15
CA MET A 907 -19.97 60.16 25.12
C MET A 907 -21.32 60.15 25.86
N ASP A 908 -21.90 61.33 26.14
CA ASP A 908 -23.17 61.45 26.86
C ASP A 908 -24.38 60.97 26.04
N ASP A 909 -24.22 60.83 24.71
CA ASP A 909 -25.25 60.35 23.79
C ASP A 909 -25.25 58.82 23.64
N LEU A 910 -24.24 58.12 24.17
CA LEU A 910 -24.17 56.66 24.17
C LEU A 910 -25.06 56.06 25.26
N LEU A 911 -26.07 55.28 24.86
CA LEU A 911 -27.05 54.67 25.76
C LEU A 911 -26.84 53.15 25.89
N PHE A 912 -27.00 52.62 27.10
CA PHE A 912 -26.97 51.18 27.39
C PHE A 912 -28.34 50.67 27.84
N ALA A 913 -28.58 49.37 27.65
CA ALA A 913 -29.87 48.71 27.83
C ALA A 913 -30.25 48.39 29.28
#